data_AF-A0A8M9P1A8-F1
#
_entry.id   AF-A0A8M9P1A8-F1
#
_cell.length_a   1.000
_cell.length_b   1.000
_cell.length_c   1.000
_cell.angle_alpha   90.00
_cell.angle_beta   90.00
_cell.angle_gamma   90.00
#
_symmetry.space_group_name_H-M   'P 1'
#
loop_
_entity.id
_entity.type
_entity.pdbx_description
1 polymer ?
#
loop_
_entity_poly.entity_id
_entity_poly.type
_entity_poly.pdbx_seq_one_letter_code
_entity_poly.pdbx_strand_id
1 'polypeptide(L)'
;MKQTPEFRKFWDVGKEVPFIQDEQMPKKLTHCLKWFSCTLVGMLVFVLALLSKTSFLLLITFGNNQTEIVPLDQKPTALLAIGFVLVGPSVLLLLKSTWKFIFKNGNMPSKKTVFWVLCVEILVALGAAVLTIVAMPHFDIVTNVMILNSISILSAFFQVDAEFLGRKRKHLLIPPFFSIFFIVLGYVLFAVNYLVFESSLRVSVGLAMFGTICVSVNWWENYSPLFTILSLKKISKDMVKSSNAVNIISSLTRILITSAVIGAYVALTGDGWKSVKIIFETVVIALVVIQTLSSALCRWFVVVACKMHALRRSFVMPMYFASIIVLAVFLSPLIYSLPLSNNTSITLEKSESSTEWVEVLLTDAIQTLLTRDIVVNMKTEGLVCLGCSALCWWLGLVLSTIYIWFLKIHRIERTQDLFVQRMYEGAFLEQSLMLNTRFEIGKKIKENEVAEPTKKIKVFLCATMWHETYDEMMKIIISMFRLDKYRPKHGKHSDVEFEFHIYFDDAFKDVNNGRGRLTNEYAEILVDVIKEIYIIFSEEDPCVFKEMPSLPSQKIIHTPYGGRLEYTLPNGNVMMVHLKDKQLIRHKKRWSQIMYLYYILGWRLNKQYYENLKAGEEPELIKKKLKSDRENTYILALDGDTDFQPSAVMLLIDRLKIYPEVGAACGRIHPTGTGPVVWYQKFEYAVGHWLQKTAEHVFGCVLCSPGCFSLFRGAALMDDNVMKRYTTKASEASHYIQYDQGEDRWLCTLLLQQGWRVEYNAASDAYTNAPQDFKEFYNQRRRWGPSTMANTIDLLGSGQLTAQRNSSISKLYILYQVISMAASILGPATICLMISGSFVFIFNMEENSALALAIVPPTVYLILCFKLKSDVQITIAAIMSLLYAFLMAGTVLSIIGDLVKQNTFMTPSGLFLIGMVILYLTTAALHPKEFSMVIYGLLYFICVPSGYLLLAIYSIVNMNNVSWGTRESGVQVKTSALDNIKKKFMKATCCRCPCFESEDEMNKEVLQAENTNKTEMLQMTLKIQSANDFAINTHKSVDKQTWIEHLLPKFGFCLTPESELSMDEIDFWIDLQKKYLEPLKENKEQQEKIANDLRELRNKATLVYFFCNALWLVATFFLQAIGEAVYIKIPKIYPNGTYAAKELLSLDPIELMFLLGFAGLLLMQFFAMLYHRIYTLIHFVAYAETEEKAPRKKVAQIVDDNHETSEDDTICFENPYVMTRHITYV
;
A
#
# COMPACT_ATOMS: atom_id res chain seq x y z
N MET A 1 -2.49 48.17 -16.01
CA MET A 1 -1.69 47.21 -15.21
C MET A 1 -2.60 46.06 -14.78
N LYS A 2 -2.19 44.82 -15.09
CA LYS A 2 -2.81 43.60 -14.53
C LYS A 2 -2.89 43.77 -13.01
N GLN A 3 -4.09 43.76 -12.44
CA GLN A 3 -4.24 43.66 -10.99
C GLN A 3 -3.54 42.37 -10.55
N THR A 4 -2.37 42.50 -9.94
CA THR A 4 -1.73 41.43 -9.19
C THR A 4 -2.72 40.98 -8.12
N PRO A 5 -3.18 39.73 -8.12
CA PRO A 5 -4.10 39.27 -7.10
C PRO A 5 -3.38 39.37 -5.76
N GLU A 6 -3.97 40.09 -4.82
CA GLU A 6 -3.57 40.10 -3.43
C GLU A 6 -3.28 38.66 -2.98
N PHE A 7 -2.07 38.42 -2.47
CA PHE A 7 -1.72 37.19 -1.77
C PHE A 7 -2.61 37.07 -0.52
N ARG A 8 -3.84 36.56 -0.70
CA ARG A 8 -4.80 36.34 0.39
C ARG A 8 -4.31 35.19 1.27
N LYS A 9 -4.09 35.52 2.54
CA LYS A 9 -3.52 34.65 3.57
C LYS A 9 -4.37 33.37 3.73
N PHE A 10 -3.74 32.21 3.53
CA PHE A 10 -4.34 30.87 3.50
C PHE A 10 -4.88 30.33 4.83
N TRP A 11 -4.80 31.06 5.93
CA TRP A 11 -5.06 30.52 7.28
C TRP A 11 -6.32 31.05 7.98
N ASP A 12 -7.20 31.77 7.27
CA ASP A 12 -8.43 32.28 7.87
C ASP A 12 -9.52 31.20 7.96
N VAL A 13 -9.66 30.62 9.15
CA VAL A 13 -10.60 29.55 9.51
C VAL A 13 -12.08 30.03 9.55
N GLY A 14 -12.32 31.33 9.35
CA GLY A 14 -13.62 31.97 9.54
C GLY A 14 -14.55 32.04 8.33
N LYS A 15 -14.26 31.38 7.20
CA LYS A 15 -15.18 31.40 6.05
C LYS A 15 -16.38 30.46 6.27
N GLU A 16 -17.58 31.03 6.20
CA GLU A 16 -18.88 30.30 6.22
C GLU A 16 -19.14 29.49 4.94
N VAL A 17 -18.36 29.70 3.88
CA VAL A 17 -18.38 28.82 2.70
C VAL A 17 -17.02 28.14 2.61
N PRO A 18 -16.92 26.82 2.87
CA PRO A 18 -15.65 26.12 2.70
C PRO A 18 -15.20 26.29 1.25
N PHE A 19 -13.98 26.77 1.04
CA PHE A 19 -13.40 26.79 -0.29
C PHE A 19 -13.12 25.33 -0.69
N ILE A 20 -14.04 24.74 -1.46
CA ILE A 20 -13.94 23.38 -1.99
C ILE A 20 -12.86 23.39 -3.09
N GLN A 21 -11.59 23.36 -2.70
CA GLN A 21 -10.55 22.95 -3.62
C GLN A 21 -10.52 21.43 -3.67
N ASP A 22 -10.78 20.88 -4.86
CA ASP A 22 -10.22 19.59 -5.21
C ASP A 22 -8.70 19.70 -4.96
N GLU A 23 -8.19 19.09 -3.89
CA GLU A 23 -6.74 18.94 -3.67
C GLU A 23 -6.15 17.96 -4.70
N GLN A 24 -6.46 18.14 -5.98
CA GLN A 24 -5.67 17.57 -7.05
C GLN A 24 -4.36 18.35 -7.06
N MET A 25 -3.26 17.67 -6.68
CA MET A 25 -1.91 18.16 -6.95
C MET A 25 -1.86 18.75 -8.37
N PRO A 26 -1.21 19.91 -8.58
CA PRO A 26 -1.21 20.55 -9.89
C PRO A 26 -0.69 19.55 -10.93
N LYS A 27 -1.52 19.24 -11.93
CA LYS A 27 -1.25 18.21 -12.97
C LYS A 27 0.12 18.36 -13.66
N LYS A 28 0.70 19.56 -13.63
CA LYS A 28 2.07 19.83 -14.11
C LYS A 28 3.13 19.10 -13.29
N LEU A 29 3.04 19.11 -11.96
CA LEU A 29 4.03 18.47 -11.07
C LEU A 29 3.96 16.95 -11.20
N THR A 30 2.76 16.38 -11.26
CA THR A 30 2.58 14.92 -11.44
C THR A 30 3.11 14.44 -12.79
N HIS A 31 2.87 15.21 -13.86
CA HIS A 31 3.42 14.90 -15.18
C HIS A 31 4.95 15.02 -15.20
N CYS A 32 5.52 16.03 -14.54
CA CYS A 32 6.98 16.18 -14.41
C CYS A 32 7.60 15.02 -13.61
N LEU A 33 7.03 14.67 -12.45
CA LEU A 33 7.49 13.56 -11.62
C LEU A 33 7.45 12.23 -12.38
N LYS A 34 6.40 12.00 -13.17
CA LYS A 34 6.29 10.84 -14.04
C LYS A 34 7.38 10.83 -15.11
N TRP A 35 7.54 11.93 -15.84
CA TRP A 35 8.58 12.01 -16.88
C TRP A 35 9.97 11.78 -16.29
N PHE A 36 10.26 12.40 -15.15
CA PHE A 36 11.49 12.18 -14.39
C PHE A 36 11.65 10.72 -13.96
N SER A 37 10.64 10.11 -13.35
CA SER A 37 10.70 8.72 -12.87
C SER A 37 10.88 7.72 -14.01
N CYS A 38 10.14 7.87 -15.12
CA CYS A 38 10.29 7.01 -16.28
C CYS A 38 11.67 7.17 -16.93
N THR A 39 12.18 8.41 -17.01
CA THR A 39 13.51 8.68 -17.57
C THR A 39 14.60 8.10 -16.67
N LEU A 40 14.50 8.29 -15.36
CA LEU A 40 15.43 7.72 -14.37
C LEU A 40 15.46 6.20 -14.46
N VAL A 41 14.30 5.53 -14.49
CA VAL A 41 14.23 4.08 -14.65
C VAL A 41 14.83 3.65 -15.98
N GLY A 42 14.55 4.37 -17.08
CA GLY A 42 15.14 4.08 -18.39
C GLY A 42 16.67 4.20 -18.40
N MET A 43 17.20 5.24 -17.76
CA MET A 43 18.64 5.44 -17.60
C MET A 43 19.28 4.36 -16.73
N LEU A 44 18.64 3.97 -15.62
CA LEU A 44 19.13 2.89 -14.77
C LEU A 44 19.14 1.55 -15.50
N VAL A 45 18.06 1.22 -16.23
CA VAL A 45 18.01 0.02 -17.08
C VAL A 45 19.14 0.03 -18.10
N PHE A 46 19.37 1.17 -18.75
CA PHE A 46 20.42 1.35 -19.74
C PHE A 46 21.83 1.15 -19.13
N VAL A 47 22.14 1.87 -18.04
CA VAL A 47 23.45 1.78 -17.36
C VAL A 47 23.69 0.37 -16.81
N LEU A 48 22.69 -0.27 -16.21
CA LEU A 48 22.84 -1.63 -15.68
C LEU A 48 23.00 -2.67 -16.78
N ALA A 49 22.32 -2.51 -17.92
CA ALA A 49 22.53 -3.36 -19.09
C ALA A 49 23.95 -3.19 -19.66
N LEU A 50 24.42 -1.94 -19.77
CA LEU A 50 25.77 -1.60 -20.22
C LEU A 50 26.83 -2.24 -19.30
N LEU A 51 26.70 -2.04 -17.98
CA LEU A 51 27.61 -2.62 -16.99
C LEU A 51 27.64 -4.15 -17.08
N SER A 52 26.47 -4.80 -17.09
CA SER A 52 26.36 -6.26 -17.18
C SER A 52 27.05 -6.80 -18.43
N LYS A 53 26.81 -6.17 -19.59
CA LYS A 53 27.34 -6.66 -20.86
C LYS A 53 28.83 -6.39 -21.00
N THR A 54 29.28 -5.20 -20.60
CA THR A 54 30.71 -4.84 -20.61
C THR A 54 31.51 -5.77 -19.69
N SER A 55 31.04 -6.00 -18.45
CA SER A 55 31.72 -6.91 -17.52
C SER A 55 31.74 -8.35 -18.01
N PHE A 56 30.66 -8.81 -18.66
CA PHE A 56 30.60 -10.15 -19.21
C PHE A 56 31.57 -10.34 -20.39
N LEU A 57 31.63 -9.36 -21.29
CA LEU A 57 32.53 -9.42 -22.43
C LEU A 57 33.99 -9.32 -22.03
N LEU A 58 34.32 -8.51 -21.01
CA LEU A 58 35.67 -8.44 -20.44
C LEU A 58 36.10 -9.78 -19.82
N LEU A 59 35.17 -10.49 -19.16
CA LEU A 59 35.44 -11.84 -18.66
C LEU A 59 35.69 -12.84 -19.80
N ILE A 60 34.97 -12.72 -20.91
CA ILE A 60 35.22 -13.54 -22.12
C ILE A 60 36.60 -13.24 -22.71
N THR A 61 37.00 -11.96 -22.79
CA THR A 61 38.31 -11.59 -23.34
C THR A 61 39.45 -12.18 -22.51
N PHE A 62 39.30 -12.27 -21.18
CA PHE A 62 40.28 -12.96 -20.32
C PHE A 62 40.39 -14.48 -20.58
N GLY A 63 39.40 -15.09 -21.22
CA GLY A 63 39.52 -16.45 -21.73
C GLY A 63 40.38 -16.56 -22.99
N ASN A 64 40.67 -15.46 -23.67
CA ASN A 64 41.49 -15.45 -24.88
C ASN A 64 42.98 -15.59 -24.54
N ASN A 65 43.71 -16.31 -25.38
CA ASN A 65 45.14 -16.56 -25.26
C ASN A 65 46.03 -15.31 -25.39
N GLN A 66 45.46 -14.16 -25.76
CA GLN A 66 46.19 -12.95 -26.12
C GLN A 66 46.11 -11.83 -25.06
N THR A 67 45.58 -12.12 -23.86
CA THR A 67 45.41 -11.12 -22.79
C THR A 67 46.62 -11.06 -21.85
N GLU A 68 46.93 -9.87 -21.33
CA GLU A 68 48.04 -9.64 -20.40
C GLU A 68 47.61 -9.75 -18.93
N ILE A 69 46.35 -9.41 -18.60
CA ILE A 69 45.88 -9.36 -17.20
C ILE A 69 45.90 -10.75 -16.57
N VAL A 70 45.37 -11.76 -17.27
CA VAL A 70 45.36 -13.15 -16.78
C VAL A 70 46.47 -13.91 -17.48
N PRO A 71 47.56 -14.26 -16.78
CA PRO A 71 48.64 -15.00 -17.41
C PRO A 71 48.16 -16.38 -17.88
N LEU A 72 48.84 -16.92 -18.91
CA LEU A 72 48.42 -18.13 -19.62
C LEU A 72 48.17 -19.33 -18.70
N ASP A 73 48.92 -19.42 -17.59
CA ASP A 73 48.82 -20.45 -16.57
C ASP A 73 47.54 -20.38 -15.73
N GLN A 74 46.86 -19.22 -15.65
CA GLN A 74 45.68 -19.00 -14.81
C GLN A 74 44.36 -18.92 -15.58
N LYS A 75 44.35 -19.20 -16.90
CA LYS A 75 43.13 -19.20 -17.73
C LYS A 75 41.97 -20.03 -17.20
N PRO A 76 42.16 -21.22 -16.59
CA PRO A 76 41.07 -21.95 -15.97
C PRO A 76 40.27 -21.12 -14.95
N THR A 77 40.91 -20.13 -14.30
CA THR A 77 40.26 -19.19 -13.38
C THR A 77 39.31 -18.24 -14.11
N ALA A 78 39.69 -17.70 -15.27
CA ALA A 78 38.81 -16.86 -16.08
C ALA A 78 37.60 -17.64 -16.63
N LEU A 79 37.82 -18.87 -17.11
CA LEU A 79 36.75 -19.76 -17.56
C LEU A 79 35.77 -20.11 -16.43
N LEU A 80 36.29 -20.34 -15.21
CA LEU A 80 35.48 -20.56 -14.02
C LEU A 80 34.65 -19.32 -13.66
N ALA A 81 35.20 -18.11 -13.80
CA ALA A 81 34.48 -16.85 -13.58
C ALA A 81 33.31 -16.67 -14.57
N ILE A 82 33.51 -16.97 -15.86
CA ILE A 82 32.43 -17.00 -16.86
C ILE A 82 31.36 -18.02 -16.45
N GLY A 83 31.78 -19.19 -15.96
CA GLY A 83 30.91 -20.21 -15.38
C GLY A 83 30.02 -19.69 -14.25
N PHE A 84 30.60 -18.96 -13.29
CA PHE A 84 29.87 -18.35 -12.19
C PHE A 84 28.84 -17.31 -12.67
N VAL A 85 29.17 -16.53 -13.70
CA VAL A 85 28.23 -15.58 -14.33
C VAL A 85 27.04 -16.30 -14.97
N LEU A 86 27.26 -17.39 -15.71
CA LEU A 86 26.18 -18.19 -16.31
C LEU A 86 25.26 -18.82 -15.26
N VAL A 87 25.85 -19.28 -14.16
CA VAL A 87 25.14 -19.99 -13.10
C VAL A 87 24.46 -19.05 -12.10
N GLY A 88 24.93 -17.81 -11.95
CA GLY A 88 24.42 -16.82 -10.99
C GLY A 88 22.89 -16.69 -10.95
N PRO A 89 22.20 -16.48 -12.09
CA PRO A 89 20.74 -16.43 -12.13
C PRO A 89 20.06 -17.73 -11.69
N SER A 90 20.66 -18.88 -11.99
CA SER A 90 20.16 -20.20 -11.58
C SER A 90 20.27 -20.39 -10.07
N VAL A 91 21.36 -19.92 -9.44
CA VAL A 91 21.53 -19.96 -7.98
C VAL A 91 20.48 -19.08 -7.29
N LEU A 92 20.26 -17.85 -7.78
CA LEU A 92 19.24 -16.95 -7.22
C LEU A 92 17.83 -17.53 -7.36
N LEU A 93 17.53 -18.18 -8.49
CA LEU A 93 16.24 -18.84 -8.70
C LEU A 93 16.08 -20.07 -7.81
N LEU A 94 17.14 -20.87 -7.64
CA LEU A 94 17.16 -22.04 -6.76
C LEU A 94 16.84 -21.63 -5.32
N LEU A 95 17.55 -20.64 -4.76
CA LEU A 95 17.31 -20.14 -3.41
C LEU A 95 15.85 -19.68 -3.22
N LYS A 96 15.35 -18.86 -4.15
CA LYS A 96 13.97 -18.35 -4.11
C LYS A 96 12.93 -19.45 -4.26
N SER A 97 13.17 -20.45 -5.10
CA SER A 97 12.22 -21.53 -5.39
C SER A 97 12.21 -22.58 -4.30
N THR A 98 13.37 -22.93 -3.75
CA THR A 98 13.51 -23.78 -2.57
C THR A 98 12.79 -23.16 -1.38
N TRP A 99 12.99 -21.85 -1.14
CA TRP A 99 12.25 -21.14 -0.09
C TRP A 99 10.73 -21.23 -0.31
N LYS A 100 10.24 -20.95 -1.53
CA LYS A 100 8.80 -21.05 -1.83
C LYS A 100 8.26 -22.48 -1.79
N PHE A 101 9.07 -23.48 -2.11
CA PHE A 101 8.69 -24.88 -2.08
C PHE A 101 8.51 -25.37 -0.65
N ILE A 102 9.42 -24.96 0.25
CA ILE A 102 9.36 -25.28 1.68
C ILE A 102 8.20 -24.55 2.38
N PHE A 103 7.97 -23.27 2.05
CA PHE A 103 7.06 -22.40 2.83
C PHE A 103 5.71 -22.08 2.17
N LYS A 104 5.49 -22.39 0.89
CA LYS A 104 4.23 -22.13 0.17
C LYS A 104 3.66 -23.39 -0.47
N ASN A 105 3.65 -23.46 -1.81
CA ASN A 105 3.07 -24.57 -2.58
C ASN A 105 4.18 -25.45 -3.17
N GLY A 106 4.15 -26.73 -2.82
CA GLY A 106 5.12 -27.76 -3.23
C GLY A 106 4.54 -28.83 -4.16
N ASN A 107 3.72 -28.45 -5.15
CA ASN A 107 3.18 -29.41 -6.11
C ASN A 107 4.29 -29.99 -6.99
N MET A 108 4.37 -31.32 -7.06
CA MET A 108 5.30 -32.01 -7.96
C MET A 108 4.77 -32.05 -9.40
N PRO A 109 5.62 -31.80 -10.42
CA PRO A 109 5.28 -31.96 -11.83
C PRO A 109 5.07 -33.43 -12.21
N SER A 110 4.34 -33.67 -13.30
CA SER A 110 4.22 -35.01 -13.89
C SER A 110 5.54 -35.49 -14.50
N LYS A 111 5.75 -36.81 -14.58
CA LYS A 111 6.97 -37.41 -15.16
C LYS A 111 7.25 -36.92 -16.59
N LYS A 112 6.21 -36.72 -17.42
CA LYS A 112 6.35 -36.19 -18.79
C LYS A 112 6.86 -34.75 -18.80
N THR A 113 6.36 -33.92 -17.88
CA THR A 113 6.81 -32.53 -17.71
C THR A 113 8.27 -32.49 -17.27
N VAL A 114 8.66 -33.31 -16.27
CA VAL A 114 10.05 -33.40 -15.81
C VAL A 114 11.00 -33.79 -16.94
N PHE A 115 10.66 -34.84 -17.70
CA PHE A 115 11.47 -35.29 -18.83
C PHE A 115 11.65 -34.19 -19.89
N TRP A 116 10.55 -33.54 -20.31
CA TRP A 116 10.61 -32.47 -21.31
C TRP A 116 11.44 -31.28 -20.83
N VAL A 117 11.24 -30.84 -19.58
CA VAL A 117 12.02 -29.75 -18.98
C VAL A 117 13.50 -30.12 -18.94
N LEU A 118 13.86 -31.32 -18.49
CA LEU A 118 15.25 -31.77 -18.48
C LEU A 118 15.87 -31.76 -19.88
N CYS A 119 15.16 -32.27 -20.90
CA CYS A 119 15.67 -32.27 -22.27
C CYS A 119 15.95 -30.84 -22.79
N VAL A 120 15.02 -29.91 -22.59
CA VAL A 120 15.18 -28.52 -23.03
C VAL A 120 16.29 -27.82 -22.25
N GLU A 121 16.33 -27.98 -20.93
CA GLU A 121 17.31 -27.31 -20.08
C GLU A 121 18.73 -27.84 -20.29
N ILE A 122 18.89 -29.13 -20.53
CA ILE A 122 20.19 -29.70 -20.92
C ILE A 122 20.67 -29.08 -22.23
N LEU A 123 19.79 -29.00 -23.23
CA LEU A 123 20.13 -28.44 -24.55
C LEU A 123 20.52 -26.96 -24.46
N VAL A 124 19.74 -26.17 -23.72
CA VAL A 124 19.99 -24.72 -23.52
C VAL A 124 21.26 -24.49 -22.71
N ALA A 125 21.44 -25.21 -21.60
CA ALA A 125 22.63 -25.08 -20.75
C ALA A 125 23.91 -25.50 -21.47
N LEU A 126 23.85 -26.59 -22.24
CA LEU A 126 24.96 -27.03 -23.09
C LEU A 126 25.29 -25.97 -24.14
N GLY A 127 24.28 -25.47 -24.86
CA GLY A 127 24.46 -24.42 -25.86
C GLY A 127 25.06 -23.14 -25.28
N ALA A 128 24.57 -22.70 -24.13
CA ALA A 128 25.06 -21.50 -23.44
C ALA A 128 26.52 -21.66 -22.99
N ALA A 129 26.86 -22.80 -22.37
CA ALA A 129 28.22 -23.07 -21.90
C ALA A 129 29.20 -23.25 -23.07
N VAL A 130 28.83 -23.98 -24.12
CA VAL A 130 29.66 -24.14 -25.32
C VAL A 130 29.88 -22.80 -26.02
N LEU A 131 28.83 -22.00 -26.18
CA LEU A 131 28.95 -20.68 -26.79
C LEU A 131 29.94 -19.79 -26.02
N THR A 132 29.75 -19.66 -24.72
CA THR A 132 30.44 -18.63 -23.91
C THR A 132 31.80 -19.06 -23.37
N ILE A 133 31.99 -20.35 -23.07
CA ILE A 133 33.21 -20.89 -22.45
C ILE A 133 34.15 -21.48 -23.51
N VAL A 134 33.59 -22.09 -24.57
CA VAL A 134 34.40 -22.80 -25.58
C VAL A 134 34.59 -21.96 -26.84
N ALA A 135 33.53 -21.34 -27.38
CA ALA A 135 33.61 -20.67 -28.68
C ALA A 135 34.03 -19.19 -28.59
N MET A 136 33.31 -18.39 -27.79
CA MET A 136 33.50 -16.92 -27.71
C MET A 136 34.90 -16.46 -27.32
N PRO A 137 35.66 -17.13 -26.42
CA PRO A 137 37.03 -16.72 -26.10
C PRO A 137 38.00 -16.71 -27.29
N HIS A 138 37.64 -17.37 -28.39
CA HIS A 138 38.44 -17.40 -29.62
C HIS A 138 38.12 -16.27 -30.60
N PHE A 139 37.06 -15.48 -30.36
CA PHE A 139 36.65 -14.40 -31.25
C PHE A 139 37.02 -13.02 -30.69
N ASP A 140 37.06 -12.05 -31.59
CA ASP A 140 37.23 -10.65 -31.24
C ASP A 140 36.00 -10.09 -30.50
N ILE A 141 36.23 -8.98 -29.78
CA ILE A 141 35.20 -8.30 -29.00
C ILE A 141 33.98 -7.87 -29.83
N VAL A 142 34.14 -7.46 -31.10
CA VAL A 142 33.04 -6.99 -31.95
C VAL A 142 32.13 -8.16 -32.33
N THR A 143 32.74 -9.27 -32.76
CA THR A 143 32.03 -10.53 -33.02
C THR A 143 31.29 -11.02 -31.77
N ASN A 144 31.94 -11.00 -30.61
CA ASN A 144 31.35 -11.45 -29.35
C ASN A 144 30.17 -10.58 -28.87
N VAL A 145 30.21 -9.25 -29.07
CA VAL A 145 29.08 -8.37 -28.75
C VAL A 145 27.86 -8.68 -29.61
N MET A 146 28.08 -8.95 -30.91
CA MET A 146 27.02 -9.00 -31.91
C MET A 146 26.46 -10.40 -32.15
N ILE A 147 27.25 -11.46 -31.97
CA ILE A 147 26.79 -12.84 -32.10
C ILE A 147 25.65 -13.16 -31.13
N LEU A 148 25.65 -12.56 -29.95
CA LEU A 148 24.57 -12.69 -28.95
C LEU A 148 23.22 -12.22 -29.49
N ASN A 149 23.18 -11.28 -30.43
CA ASN A 149 21.93 -10.81 -31.03
C ASN A 149 21.28 -11.86 -31.94
N SER A 150 22.03 -12.86 -32.42
CA SER A 150 21.53 -13.93 -33.29
C SER A 150 20.70 -15.01 -32.57
N ILE A 151 20.70 -14.98 -31.23
CA ILE A 151 19.99 -15.93 -30.35
C ILE A 151 18.46 -15.90 -30.55
N SER A 152 17.89 -14.90 -31.22
CA SER A 152 16.44 -14.79 -31.44
C SER A 152 15.88 -15.64 -32.59
N ILE A 153 16.72 -16.40 -33.31
CA ILE A 153 16.33 -17.14 -34.53
C ILE A 153 15.09 -18.02 -34.35
N LEU A 154 15.06 -18.90 -33.35
CA LEU A 154 13.94 -19.82 -33.13
C LEU A 154 12.69 -19.12 -32.61
N SER A 155 12.86 -18.02 -31.87
CA SER A 155 11.74 -17.16 -31.48
C SER A 155 11.09 -16.50 -32.70
N ALA A 156 11.87 -16.07 -33.68
CA ALA A 156 11.35 -15.55 -34.94
C ALA A 156 10.62 -16.63 -35.76
N PHE A 157 11.16 -17.86 -35.83
CA PHE A 157 10.49 -19.01 -36.45
C PHE A 157 9.13 -19.31 -35.81
N PHE A 158 9.07 -19.41 -34.48
CA PHE A 158 7.80 -19.67 -33.78
C PHE A 158 6.79 -18.52 -33.93
N GLN A 159 7.24 -17.27 -34.08
CA GLN A 159 6.35 -16.14 -34.39
C GLN A 159 5.72 -16.28 -35.78
N VAL A 160 6.50 -16.65 -36.81
CA VAL A 160 5.99 -16.92 -38.16
C VAL A 160 4.95 -18.05 -38.14
N ASP A 161 5.28 -19.17 -37.49
CA ASP A 161 4.36 -20.32 -37.36
C ASP A 161 3.05 -19.93 -36.67
N ALA A 162 3.16 -19.21 -35.55
CA ALA A 162 2.02 -18.74 -34.77
C ALA A 162 1.06 -17.86 -35.57
N GLU A 163 1.60 -16.94 -36.37
CA GLU A 163 0.80 -16.03 -37.17
C GLU A 163 0.20 -16.70 -38.41
N PHE A 164 0.90 -17.68 -39.00
CA PHE A 164 0.36 -18.51 -40.08
C PHE A 164 -0.85 -19.34 -39.60
N LEU A 165 -0.75 -19.92 -38.40
CA LEU A 165 -1.86 -20.62 -37.73
C LEU A 165 -3.01 -19.68 -37.34
N GLY A 166 -2.69 -18.45 -36.92
CA GLY A 166 -3.67 -17.48 -36.40
C GLY A 166 -4.64 -16.87 -37.43
N ARG A 167 -4.41 -17.04 -38.74
CA ARG A 167 -5.24 -16.62 -39.91
C ARG A 167 -5.86 -15.20 -39.94
N LYS A 168 -5.68 -14.33 -38.93
CA LYS A 168 -6.44 -13.07 -38.79
C LYS A 168 -5.67 -11.76 -39.02
N ARG A 169 -4.33 -11.72 -39.18
CA ARG A 169 -3.60 -10.44 -39.47
C ARG A 169 -2.39 -10.59 -40.39
N LYS A 170 -2.52 -10.17 -41.66
CA LYS A 170 -1.42 -10.19 -42.64
C LYS A 170 -0.28 -9.18 -42.36
N HIS A 171 -0.56 -8.04 -41.73
CA HIS A 171 0.44 -6.98 -41.53
C HIS A 171 1.48 -7.26 -40.43
N LEU A 172 1.24 -8.21 -39.52
CA LEU A 172 2.19 -8.57 -38.46
C LEU A 172 3.21 -9.64 -38.88
N LEU A 173 3.01 -10.31 -40.02
CA LEU A 173 3.90 -11.37 -40.54
C LEU A 173 5.24 -10.83 -41.06
N ILE A 174 5.28 -9.55 -41.43
CA ILE A 174 6.42 -8.94 -42.11
C ILE A 174 7.67 -8.91 -41.22
N PRO A 175 7.63 -8.40 -39.97
CA PRO A 175 8.84 -8.29 -39.15
C PRO A 175 9.51 -9.63 -38.79
N PRO A 176 8.79 -10.70 -38.36
CA PRO A 176 9.42 -11.98 -38.06
C PRO A 176 10.09 -12.64 -39.28
N PHE A 177 9.50 -12.51 -40.47
CA PHE A 177 10.10 -13.04 -41.70
C PHE A 177 11.42 -12.34 -42.04
N PHE A 178 11.43 -11.00 -42.02
CA PHE A 178 12.66 -10.23 -42.22
C PHE A 178 13.69 -10.49 -41.12
N SER A 179 13.25 -10.73 -39.88
CA SER A 179 14.15 -11.13 -38.79
C SER A 179 14.92 -12.42 -39.12
N ILE A 180 14.23 -13.47 -39.59
CA ILE A 180 14.89 -14.74 -39.96
C ILE A 180 15.89 -14.49 -41.10
N PHE A 181 15.48 -13.74 -42.13
CA PHE A 181 16.35 -13.39 -43.25
C PHE A 181 17.64 -12.71 -42.80
N PHE A 182 17.54 -11.65 -41.98
CA PHE A 182 18.73 -10.94 -41.49
C PHE A 182 19.59 -11.81 -40.58
N ILE A 183 19.01 -12.64 -39.71
CA ILE A 183 19.80 -13.51 -38.83
C ILE A 183 20.59 -14.55 -39.65
N VAL A 184 19.94 -15.19 -40.63
CA VAL A 184 20.60 -16.16 -41.52
C VAL A 184 21.68 -15.49 -42.37
N LEU A 185 21.40 -14.31 -42.92
CA LEU A 185 22.41 -13.52 -43.65
C LEU A 185 23.61 -13.18 -42.76
N GLY A 186 23.38 -12.80 -41.50
CA GLY A 186 24.44 -12.57 -40.53
C GLY A 186 25.29 -13.80 -40.26
N TYR A 187 24.69 -14.99 -40.13
CA TYR A 187 25.45 -16.25 -39.99
C TYR A 187 26.29 -16.58 -41.23
N VAL A 188 25.75 -16.37 -42.43
CA VAL A 188 26.49 -16.61 -43.68
C VAL A 188 27.69 -15.67 -43.76
N LEU A 189 27.51 -14.38 -43.48
CA LEU A 189 28.60 -13.40 -43.46
C LEU A 189 29.64 -13.71 -42.38
N PHE A 190 29.21 -14.09 -41.17
CA PHE A 190 30.10 -14.51 -40.11
C PHE A 190 30.96 -15.73 -40.51
N ALA A 191 30.34 -16.75 -41.10
CA ALA A 191 31.04 -17.92 -41.59
C ALA A 191 32.01 -17.55 -42.71
N VAL A 192 31.61 -16.74 -43.70
CA VAL A 192 32.50 -16.27 -44.78
C VAL A 192 33.69 -15.52 -44.21
N ASN A 193 33.48 -14.60 -43.26
CA ASN A 193 34.54 -13.82 -42.65
C ASN A 193 35.62 -14.73 -42.01
N TYR A 194 35.22 -15.66 -41.13
CA TYR A 194 36.19 -16.52 -40.46
C TYR A 194 36.75 -17.62 -41.38
N LEU A 195 35.94 -18.22 -42.26
CA LEU A 195 36.41 -19.32 -43.11
C LEU A 195 37.37 -18.86 -44.21
N VAL A 196 37.20 -17.64 -44.74
CA VAL A 196 38.03 -17.08 -45.80
C VAL A 196 39.29 -16.44 -45.23
N PHE A 197 39.18 -15.66 -44.15
CA PHE A 197 40.31 -14.90 -43.64
C PHE A 197 41.09 -15.62 -42.52
N GLU A 198 40.49 -16.54 -41.76
CA GLU A 198 41.10 -17.21 -40.60
C GLU A 198 40.69 -18.70 -40.46
N SER A 199 41.21 -19.56 -41.35
CA SER A 199 40.77 -20.97 -41.44
C SER A 199 41.05 -21.85 -40.21
N SER A 200 41.83 -21.40 -39.23
CA SER A 200 42.12 -22.14 -37.99
C SER A 200 40.92 -22.23 -37.05
N LEU A 201 39.95 -21.31 -37.15
CA LEU A 201 38.82 -21.17 -36.21
C LEU A 201 37.53 -21.88 -36.65
N ARG A 202 37.61 -22.78 -37.64
CA ARG A 202 36.44 -23.51 -38.21
C ARG A 202 35.57 -24.19 -37.15
N VAL A 203 36.20 -24.87 -36.19
CA VAL A 203 35.49 -25.60 -35.14
C VAL A 203 34.77 -24.62 -34.22
N SER A 204 35.44 -23.55 -33.80
CA SER A 204 34.85 -22.51 -32.93
C SER A 204 33.66 -21.83 -33.60
N VAL A 205 33.73 -21.53 -34.91
CA VAL A 205 32.62 -20.96 -35.70
C VAL A 205 31.41 -21.90 -35.69
N GLY A 206 31.61 -23.19 -35.96
CA GLY A 206 30.55 -24.18 -35.92
C GLY A 206 29.92 -24.35 -34.54
N LEU A 207 30.75 -24.38 -33.48
CA LEU A 207 30.30 -24.46 -32.09
C LEU A 207 29.53 -23.21 -31.67
N ALA A 208 29.91 -22.02 -32.15
CA ALA A 208 29.21 -20.78 -31.86
C ALA A 208 27.80 -20.76 -32.47
N MET A 209 27.68 -21.15 -33.74
CA MET A 209 26.39 -21.27 -34.43
C MET A 209 25.48 -22.31 -33.77
N PHE A 210 26.05 -23.46 -33.40
CA PHE A 210 25.31 -24.48 -32.64
C PHE A 210 24.84 -23.93 -31.29
N GLY A 211 25.73 -23.28 -30.56
CA GLY A 211 25.46 -22.69 -29.25
C GLY A 211 24.32 -21.66 -29.29
N THR A 212 24.34 -20.72 -30.22
CA THR A 212 23.28 -19.71 -30.37
C THR A 212 21.93 -20.32 -30.73
N ILE A 213 21.91 -21.33 -31.60
CA ILE A 213 20.68 -22.06 -31.95
C ILE A 213 20.15 -22.83 -30.73
N CYS A 214 21.00 -23.52 -29.97
CA CYS A 214 20.58 -24.23 -28.77
C CYS A 214 20.02 -23.29 -27.69
N VAL A 215 20.65 -22.13 -27.47
CA VAL A 215 20.16 -21.11 -26.52
C VAL A 215 18.81 -20.53 -26.96
N SER A 216 18.56 -20.42 -28.27
CA SER A 216 17.30 -19.90 -28.81
C SER A 216 16.05 -20.71 -28.41
N VAL A 217 16.23 -21.97 -27.99
CA VAL A 217 15.16 -22.86 -27.49
C VAL A 217 14.59 -22.40 -26.14
N ASN A 218 15.35 -21.61 -25.37
CA ASN A 218 15.00 -21.21 -24.01
C ASN A 218 13.59 -20.60 -23.88
N TRP A 219 13.16 -19.81 -24.88
CA TRP A 219 11.87 -19.09 -24.84
C TRP A 219 10.70 -19.83 -25.49
N TRP A 220 10.82 -21.13 -25.76
CA TRP A 220 9.75 -21.94 -26.39
C TRP A 220 8.39 -21.84 -25.66
N GLU A 221 8.40 -21.68 -24.33
CA GLU A 221 7.19 -21.57 -23.50
C GLU A 221 6.31 -20.38 -23.91
N ASN A 222 6.92 -19.30 -24.43
CA ASN A 222 6.22 -18.09 -24.86
C ASN A 222 5.22 -18.38 -25.98
N TYR A 223 5.54 -19.38 -26.80
CA TYR A 223 4.77 -19.82 -27.94
C TYR A 223 3.93 -21.08 -27.63
N SER A 224 4.01 -21.61 -26.41
CA SER A 224 3.25 -22.80 -25.98
C SER A 224 1.73 -22.73 -26.16
N PRO A 225 1.05 -21.56 -26.01
CA PRO A 225 -0.39 -21.46 -26.26
C PRO A 225 -0.77 -21.65 -27.73
N LEU A 226 0.19 -21.50 -28.65
CA LEU A 226 0.01 -21.50 -30.10
C LEU A 226 0.25 -22.88 -30.73
N PHE A 227 0.97 -23.78 -30.04
CA PHE A 227 1.20 -25.12 -30.56
C PHE A 227 -0.10 -25.93 -30.66
N THR A 228 -0.35 -26.50 -31.85
CA THR A 228 -1.45 -27.45 -32.11
C THR A 228 -1.31 -28.74 -31.30
N ILE A 229 -0.10 -29.06 -30.83
CA ILE A 229 0.23 -30.30 -30.13
C ILE A 229 -0.33 -30.29 -28.71
N LEU A 230 -1.39 -31.07 -28.47
CA LEU A 230 -2.07 -31.20 -27.18
C LEU A 230 -1.13 -31.54 -26.01
N SER A 231 -0.07 -32.32 -26.27
CA SER A 231 0.92 -32.74 -25.28
C SER A 231 1.67 -31.53 -24.68
N LEU A 232 2.15 -30.60 -25.53
CA LEU A 232 2.89 -29.40 -25.08
C LEU A 232 1.99 -28.47 -24.28
N LYS A 233 0.72 -28.33 -24.67
CA LYS A 233 -0.27 -27.53 -23.94
C LYS A 233 -0.53 -28.09 -22.54
N LYS A 234 -0.54 -29.42 -22.39
CA LYS A 234 -0.68 -30.09 -21.07
C LYS A 234 0.55 -29.88 -20.20
N ILE A 235 1.75 -29.99 -20.78
CA ILE A 235 3.03 -29.74 -20.11
C ILE A 235 3.10 -28.29 -19.60
N SER A 236 2.80 -27.31 -20.46
CA SER A 236 2.81 -25.89 -20.09
C SER A 236 1.85 -25.58 -18.92
N LYS A 237 0.63 -26.12 -18.94
CA LYS A 237 -0.31 -25.98 -17.81
C LYS A 237 0.21 -26.63 -16.52
N ASP A 238 0.83 -27.80 -16.63
CA ASP A 238 1.42 -28.52 -15.50
C ASP A 238 2.61 -27.74 -14.89
N MET A 239 3.44 -27.13 -15.72
CA MET A 239 4.56 -26.26 -15.30
C MET A 239 4.07 -25.04 -14.51
N VAL A 240 3.00 -24.38 -14.95
CA VAL A 240 2.42 -23.25 -14.18
C VAL A 240 1.98 -23.71 -12.79
N LYS A 241 1.35 -24.89 -12.70
CA LYS A 241 0.88 -25.49 -11.43
C LYS A 241 2.02 -25.92 -10.50
N SER A 242 3.12 -26.41 -11.06
CA SER A 242 4.28 -26.97 -10.35
C SER A 242 5.53 -26.08 -10.43
N SER A 243 5.33 -24.78 -10.66
CA SER A 243 6.41 -23.84 -11.03
C SER A 243 7.61 -23.84 -10.08
N ASN A 244 7.41 -23.97 -8.76
CA ASN A 244 8.54 -23.97 -7.82
C ASN A 244 9.44 -25.20 -7.99
N ALA A 245 8.86 -26.39 -8.13
CA ALA A 245 9.62 -27.63 -8.34
C ALA A 245 10.33 -27.66 -9.70
N VAL A 246 9.64 -27.23 -10.76
CA VAL A 246 10.22 -27.11 -12.11
C VAL A 246 11.42 -26.18 -12.11
N ASN A 247 11.33 -25.02 -11.44
CA ASN A 247 12.46 -24.08 -11.34
C ASN A 247 13.65 -24.65 -10.55
N ILE A 248 13.42 -25.47 -9.51
CA ILE A 248 14.50 -26.14 -8.77
C ILE A 248 15.23 -27.13 -9.68
N ILE A 249 14.49 -27.97 -10.40
CA ILE A 249 15.05 -28.95 -11.34
C ILE A 249 15.85 -28.23 -12.44
N SER A 250 15.24 -27.24 -13.10
CA SER A 250 15.89 -26.43 -14.14
C SER A 250 17.19 -25.79 -13.65
N SER A 251 17.18 -25.18 -12.45
CA SER A 251 18.37 -24.54 -11.88
C SER A 251 19.49 -25.53 -11.59
N LEU A 252 19.18 -26.69 -11.00
CA LEU A 252 20.16 -27.75 -10.72
C LEU A 252 20.75 -28.34 -12.00
N THR A 253 19.92 -28.56 -13.03
CA THR A 253 20.37 -29.06 -14.32
C THR A 253 21.33 -28.10 -14.99
N ARG A 254 21.02 -26.80 -15.00
CA ARG A 254 21.91 -25.76 -15.55
C ARG A 254 23.26 -25.73 -14.84
N ILE A 255 23.25 -25.71 -13.50
CA ILE A 255 24.47 -25.76 -12.69
C ILE A 255 25.32 -26.97 -13.06
N LEU A 256 24.70 -28.16 -13.13
CA LEU A 256 25.40 -29.41 -13.41
C LEU A 256 25.99 -29.43 -14.82
N ILE A 257 25.23 -29.03 -15.84
CA ILE A 257 25.69 -29.04 -17.24
C ILE A 257 26.79 -27.99 -17.46
N THR A 258 26.64 -26.77 -16.95
CA THR A 258 27.69 -25.75 -17.06
C THR A 258 28.97 -26.19 -16.35
N SER A 259 28.86 -26.78 -15.17
CA SER A 259 30.03 -27.32 -14.44
C SER A 259 30.70 -28.46 -15.20
N ALA A 260 29.92 -29.34 -15.83
CA ALA A 260 30.44 -30.45 -16.64
C ALA A 260 31.18 -29.95 -17.88
N VAL A 261 30.66 -28.93 -18.57
CA VAL A 261 31.33 -28.32 -19.75
C VAL A 261 32.64 -27.64 -19.34
N ILE A 262 32.66 -26.89 -18.23
CA ILE A 262 33.89 -26.29 -17.69
C ILE A 262 34.92 -27.39 -17.41
N GLY A 263 34.52 -28.44 -16.69
CA GLY A 263 35.45 -29.50 -16.34
C GLY A 263 35.97 -30.29 -17.54
N ALA A 264 35.13 -30.52 -18.55
CA ALA A 264 35.55 -31.15 -19.78
C ALA A 264 36.51 -30.26 -20.59
N TYR A 265 36.21 -28.97 -20.71
CA TYR A 265 37.02 -28.05 -21.50
C TYR A 265 38.38 -27.75 -20.85
N VAL A 266 38.43 -27.54 -19.54
CA VAL A 266 39.69 -27.38 -18.79
C VAL A 266 40.56 -28.64 -18.88
N ALA A 267 39.95 -29.83 -18.90
CA ALA A 267 40.68 -31.07 -19.13
C ALA A 267 41.23 -31.19 -20.57
N LEU A 268 40.52 -30.65 -21.56
CA LEU A 268 40.92 -30.67 -22.97
C LEU A 268 42.07 -29.69 -23.28
N THR A 269 42.15 -28.54 -22.60
CA THR A 269 43.22 -27.55 -22.81
C THR A 269 44.56 -27.99 -22.22
N GLY A 270 44.60 -29.04 -21.39
CA GLY A 270 45.83 -29.57 -20.77
C GLY A 270 46.32 -28.76 -19.57
N ASP A 271 45.73 -27.59 -19.31
CA ASP A 271 45.97 -26.77 -18.12
C ASP A 271 45.29 -27.46 -16.92
N GLY A 272 46.05 -28.29 -16.20
CA GLY A 272 45.51 -29.04 -15.06
C GLY A 272 44.83 -28.12 -14.03
N TRP A 273 43.81 -28.63 -13.34
CA TRP A 273 43.07 -27.91 -12.27
C TRP A 273 43.94 -27.26 -11.19
N LYS A 274 45.22 -27.65 -11.07
CA LYS A 274 46.22 -27.03 -10.18
C LYS A 274 46.45 -25.54 -10.48
N SER A 275 46.20 -25.12 -11.72
CA SER A 275 46.27 -23.73 -12.16
C SER A 275 45.15 -22.83 -11.61
N VAL A 276 44.02 -23.41 -11.17
CA VAL A 276 42.89 -22.65 -10.64
C VAL A 276 43.23 -22.15 -9.25
N LYS A 277 43.41 -20.83 -9.10
CA LYS A 277 43.40 -20.21 -7.79
C LYS A 277 41.94 -20.03 -7.36
N ILE A 278 41.55 -20.63 -6.22
CA ILE A 278 40.23 -20.39 -5.61
C ILE A 278 40.07 -18.90 -5.27
N ILE A 279 41.17 -18.26 -4.87
CA ILE A 279 41.24 -16.81 -4.73
C ILE A 279 41.46 -16.23 -6.13
N PHE A 280 40.35 -15.89 -6.76
CA PHE A 280 40.33 -15.05 -7.94
C PHE A 280 41.12 -13.76 -7.71
N GLU A 281 41.74 -13.24 -8.77
CA GLU A 281 42.25 -11.88 -8.74
C GLU A 281 41.12 -10.89 -8.42
N THR A 282 41.43 -9.83 -7.69
CA THR A 282 40.45 -8.83 -7.25
C THR A 282 39.67 -8.25 -8.42
N VAL A 283 40.29 -8.12 -9.60
CA VAL A 283 39.64 -7.68 -10.85
C VAL A 283 38.51 -8.64 -11.24
N VAL A 284 38.80 -9.94 -11.26
CA VAL A 284 37.89 -10.98 -11.74
C VAL A 284 36.69 -11.10 -10.79
N ILE A 285 36.92 -11.05 -9.47
CA ILE A 285 35.83 -11.00 -8.49
C ILE A 285 34.97 -9.77 -8.71
N ALA A 286 35.59 -8.61 -8.87
CA ALA A 286 34.86 -7.37 -9.08
C ALA A 286 33.98 -7.47 -10.33
N LEU A 287 34.48 -8.00 -11.45
CA LEU A 287 33.70 -8.19 -12.67
C LEU A 287 32.55 -9.18 -12.49
N VAL A 288 32.77 -10.32 -11.83
CA VAL A 288 31.69 -11.30 -11.55
C VAL A 288 30.61 -10.68 -10.66
N VAL A 289 31.00 -9.96 -9.61
CA VAL A 289 30.07 -9.28 -8.71
C VAL A 289 29.31 -8.17 -9.44
N ILE A 290 30.00 -7.33 -10.22
CA ILE A 290 29.39 -6.27 -11.03
C ILE A 290 28.40 -6.88 -12.02
N GLN A 291 28.78 -7.93 -12.74
CA GLN A 291 27.92 -8.60 -13.72
C GLN A 291 26.65 -9.17 -13.04
N THR A 292 26.83 -9.96 -11.99
CA THR A 292 25.71 -10.67 -11.34
C THR A 292 24.75 -9.70 -10.65
N LEU A 293 25.28 -8.65 -10.02
CA LEU A 293 24.46 -7.61 -9.39
C LEU A 293 23.76 -6.73 -10.42
N SER A 294 24.47 -6.25 -11.45
CA SER A 294 23.90 -5.39 -12.48
C SER A 294 22.82 -6.09 -13.29
N SER A 295 23.01 -7.37 -13.65
CA SER A 295 22.01 -8.16 -14.35
C SER A 295 20.75 -8.42 -13.50
N ALA A 296 20.91 -8.72 -12.21
CA ALA A 296 19.80 -8.87 -11.28
C ALA A 296 19.01 -7.57 -11.08
N LEU A 297 19.71 -6.44 -10.91
CA LEU A 297 19.10 -5.11 -10.76
C LEU A 297 18.42 -4.66 -12.06
N CYS A 298 19.05 -4.91 -13.22
CA CYS A 298 18.48 -4.57 -14.52
C CYS A 298 17.14 -5.27 -14.74
N ARG A 299 17.06 -6.59 -14.45
CA ARG A 299 15.79 -7.32 -14.47
C ARG A 299 14.75 -6.67 -13.56
N TRP A 300 15.14 -6.26 -12.35
CA TRP A 300 14.22 -5.65 -11.40
C TRP A 300 13.67 -4.32 -11.93
N PHE A 301 14.54 -3.44 -12.46
CA PHE A 301 14.12 -2.16 -13.04
C PHE A 301 13.30 -2.32 -14.32
N VAL A 302 13.56 -3.35 -15.13
CA VAL A 302 12.70 -3.68 -16.28
C VAL A 302 11.29 -4.07 -15.83
N VAL A 303 11.16 -4.88 -14.77
CA VAL A 303 9.83 -5.18 -14.19
C VAL A 303 9.15 -3.91 -13.69
N VAL A 304 9.90 -2.97 -13.10
CA VAL A 304 9.40 -1.66 -12.68
C VAL A 304 8.92 -0.84 -13.89
N ALA A 305 9.72 -0.75 -14.96
CA ALA A 305 9.35 -0.04 -16.20
C ALA A 305 8.05 -0.59 -16.82
N CYS A 306 7.89 -1.92 -16.85
CA CYS A 306 6.65 -2.56 -17.31
C CYS A 306 5.46 -2.18 -16.44
N LYS A 307 5.61 -2.21 -15.11
CA LYS A 307 4.54 -1.84 -14.16
C LYS A 307 4.16 -0.36 -14.22
N MET A 308 5.11 0.52 -14.56
CA MET A 308 4.89 1.95 -14.78
C MET A 308 4.25 2.28 -16.14
N HIS A 309 3.91 1.28 -16.96
CA HIS A 309 3.41 1.47 -18.33
C HIS A 309 4.42 2.22 -19.24
N ALA A 310 5.70 2.22 -18.87
CA ALA A 310 6.79 2.91 -19.57
C ALA A 310 7.60 1.97 -20.48
N LEU A 311 6.95 0.92 -21.01
CA LEU A 311 7.59 -0.18 -21.75
C LEU A 311 8.50 0.30 -22.89
N ARG A 312 8.02 1.25 -23.70
CA ARG A 312 8.75 1.72 -24.90
C ARG A 312 10.03 2.48 -24.53
N ARG A 313 9.89 3.49 -23.67
CA ARG A 313 10.96 4.45 -23.35
C ARG A 313 11.94 3.92 -22.31
N SER A 314 11.47 3.14 -21.33
CA SER A 314 12.27 2.75 -20.17
C SER A 314 12.72 1.29 -20.18
N PHE A 315 12.24 0.48 -21.14
CA PHE A 315 12.66 -0.90 -21.30
C PHE A 315 13.18 -1.19 -22.71
N VAL A 316 12.31 -1.11 -23.73
CA VAL A 316 12.66 -1.56 -25.09
C VAL A 316 13.76 -0.71 -25.72
N MET A 317 13.64 0.62 -25.65
CA MET A 317 14.64 1.53 -26.21
C MET A 317 16.03 1.34 -25.57
N PRO A 318 16.19 1.35 -24.22
CA PRO A 318 17.47 1.01 -23.58
C PRO A 318 18.09 -0.31 -24.06
N MET A 319 17.29 -1.37 -24.19
CA MET A 319 17.78 -2.68 -24.60
C MET A 319 18.28 -2.72 -26.05
N TYR A 320 17.60 -2.01 -26.96
CA TYR A 320 18.04 -1.92 -28.36
C TYR A 320 19.38 -1.17 -28.51
N PHE A 321 19.60 -0.15 -27.69
CA PHE A 321 20.83 0.66 -27.75
C PHE A 321 21.99 0.08 -26.95
N ALA A 322 21.75 -0.78 -25.97
CA ALA A 322 22.82 -1.32 -25.11
C ALA A 322 23.94 -2.01 -25.91
N SER A 323 23.60 -2.89 -26.87
CA SER A 323 24.59 -3.55 -27.75
C SER A 323 25.42 -2.58 -28.59
N ILE A 324 24.78 -1.55 -29.19
CA ILE A 324 25.44 -0.55 -30.02
C ILE A 324 26.40 0.30 -29.18
N ILE A 325 25.99 0.69 -27.98
CA ILE A 325 26.80 1.56 -27.13
C ILE A 325 27.97 0.80 -26.52
N VAL A 326 27.80 -0.47 -26.12
CA VAL A 326 28.94 -1.33 -25.73
C VAL A 326 29.96 -1.39 -26.87
N LEU A 327 29.49 -1.61 -28.10
CA LEU A 327 30.36 -1.64 -29.27
C LEU A 327 31.09 -0.30 -29.47
N ALA A 328 30.37 0.83 -29.36
CA ALA A 328 30.96 2.16 -29.46
C ALA A 328 31.99 2.44 -28.36
N VAL A 329 31.76 1.99 -27.12
CA VAL A 329 32.67 2.15 -25.99
C VAL A 329 33.99 1.43 -26.26
N PHE A 330 33.93 0.16 -26.71
CA PHE A 330 35.14 -0.61 -27.03
C PHE A 330 35.87 -0.13 -28.29
N LEU A 331 35.15 0.45 -29.27
CA LEU A 331 35.75 0.99 -30.49
C LEU A 331 36.24 2.44 -30.35
N SER A 332 35.76 3.20 -29.36
CA SER A 332 36.14 4.61 -29.20
C SER A 332 37.66 4.86 -29.05
N PRO A 333 38.44 4.03 -28.32
CA PRO A 333 39.87 4.22 -28.23
C PRO A 333 40.56 3.82 -29.53
N LEU A 334 40.04 2.82 -30.27
CA LEU A 334 40.57 2.48 -31.59
C LEU A 334 40.43 3.67 -32.56
N ILE A 335 39.28 4.34 -32.58
CA ILE A 335 39.05 5.54 -33.41
C ILE A 335 39.98 6.68 -33.00
N TYR A 336 40.30 6.81 -31.71
CA TYR A 336 41.24 7.83 -31.22
C TYR A 336 42.70 7.50 -31.54
N SER A 337 43.09 6.22 -31.44
CA SER A 337 44.46 5.75 -31.66
C SER A 337 44.82 5.61 -33.14
N LEU A 338 43.85 5.30 -34.02
CA LEU A 338 44.09 5.04 -35.43
C LEU A 338 44.68 6.27 -36.20
N PRO A 339 44.21 7.51 -36.00
CA PRO A 339 44.82 8.70 -36.60
C PRO A 339 46.26 8.96 -36.09
N LEU A 340 46.56 8.60 -34.84
CA LEU A 340 47.88 8.78 -34.24
C LEU A 340 48.91 7.76 -34.78
N SER A 341 48.41 6.59 -35.22
CA SER A 341 49.22 5.45 -35.67
C SER A 341 49.78 5.56 -37.10
N ASN A 342 49.43 6.59 -37.88
CA ASN A 342 49.95 6.73 -39.24
C ASN A 342 51.49 6.82 -39.31
N ASN A 343 52.21 6.90 -38.18
CA ASN A 343 53.68 6.91 -38.15
C ASN A 343 54.41 5.85 -37.29
N THR A 344 53.76 5.00 -36.49
CA THR A 344 54.48 3.92 -35.77
C THR A 344 53.52 2.85 -35.25
N SER A 345 54.04 1.61 -35.15
CA SER A 345 53.37 0.47 -34.52
C SER A 345 52.78 0.83 -33.16
N ILE A 346 51.47 0.58 -33.01
CA ILE A 346 50.68 0.83 -31.81
C ILE A 346 51.35 0.19 -30.59
N THR A 347 51.98 1.02 -29.75
CA THR A 347 52.27 0.70 -28.35
C THR A 347 51.52 1.74 -27.54
N LEU A 348 50.43 1.33 -26.88
CA LEU A 348 49.66 2.22 -26.03
C LEU A 348 50.54 2.53 -24.80
N GLU A 349 51.05 3.76 -24.69
CA GLU A 349 51.89 4.18 -23.56
C GLU A 349 51.11 4.10 -22.25
N LYS A 350 51.73 3.50 -21.21
CA LYS A 350 51.16 3.34 -19.87
C LYS A 350 51.19 4.67 -19.12
N SER A 351 50.04 5.14 -18.61
CA SER A 351 49.95 6.30 -17.70
C SER A 351 49.80 5.83 -16.24
N GLU A 352 50.68 6.32 -15.34
CA GLU A 352 50.82 5.89 -13.93
C GLU A 352 49.76 6.45 -12.95
N SER A 353 48.49 6.47 -13.32
CA SER A 353 47.42 6.93 -12.40
C SER A 353 46.47 5.81 -12.02
N SER A 354 45.63 6.03 -10.99
CA SER A 354 44.58 5.09 -10.53
C SER A 354 43.61 4.57 -11.61
N THR A 355 43.74 5.07 -12.85
CA THR A 355 43.12 4.58 -14.09
C THR A 355 43.73 3.27 -14.65
N GLU A 356 44.84 2.75 -14.08
CA GLU A 356 45.57 1.54 -14.53
C GLU A 356 44.64 0.39 -14.96
N TRP A 357 43.64 0.03 -14.16
CA TRP A 357 42.90 -1.20 -14.40
C TRP A 357 41.94 -1.08 -15.57
N VAL A 358 41.33 0.10 -15.75
CA VAL A 358 40.38 0.36 -16.85
C VAL A 358 41.12 0.45 -18.18
N GLU A 359 42.27 1.13 -18.20
CA GLU A 359 43.10 1.23 -19.39
C GLU A 359 43.63 -0.14 -19.82
N VAL A 360 44.12 -0.96 -18.87
CA VAL A 360 44.60 -2.30 -19.17
C VAL A 360 43.45 -3.22 -19.64
N LEU A 361 42.28 -3.17 -18.98
CA LEU A 361 41.08 -3.92 -19.42
C LEU A 361 40.67 -3.58 -20.86
N LEU A 362 40.71 -2.29 -21.19
CA LEU A 362 40.35 -1.80 -22.52
C LEU A 362 41.41 -2.17 -23.55
N THR A 363 42.68 -2.16 -23.16
CA THR A 363 43.81 -2.58 -23.99
C THR A 363 43.71 -4.07 -24.31
N ASP A 364 43.49 -4.93 -23.32
CA ASP A 364 43.27 -6.37 -23.52
C ASP A 364 42.09 -6.63 -24.47
N ALA A 365 40.98 -5.89 -24.31
CA ALA A 365 39.82 -6.01 -25.19
C ALA A 365 40.15 -5.60 -26.64
N ILE A 366 40.85 -4.48 -26.84
CA ILE A 366 41.25 -3.98 -28.17
C ILE A 366 42.30 -4.89 -28.80
N GLN A 367 43.20 -5.48 -28.00
CA GLN A 367 44.22 -6.41 -28.46
C GLN A 367 43.59 -7.59 -29.20
N THR A 368 42.45 -8.12 -28.73
CA THR A 368 41.72 -9.19 -29.44
C THR A 368 41.24 -8.80 -30.84
N LEU A 369 41.05 -7.51 -31.11
CA LEU A 369 40.63 -7.00 -32.41
C LEU A 369 41.84 -6.64 -33.28
N LEU A 370 42.87 -6.04 -32.68
CA LEU A 370 44.13 -5.69 -33.36
C LEU A 370 44.96 -6.91 -33.76
N THR A 371 44.69 -8.09 -33.22
CA THR A 371 45.35 -9.33 -33.65
C THR A 371 44.71 -9.95 -34.88
N ARG A 372 43.52 -9.50 -35.31
CA ARG A 372 42.88 -10.02 -36.53
C ARG A 372 43.57 -9.51 -37.77
N ASP A 373 43.87 -10.44 -38.68
CA ASP A 373 44.51 -10.16 -39.97
C ASP A 373 43.74 -9.12 -40.80
N ILE A 374 42.40 -9.16 -40.73
CA ILE A 374 41.54 -8.21 -41.45
C ILE A 374 41.67 -6.77 -40.94
N VAL A 375 41.99 -6.57 -39.65
CA VAL A 375 42.13 -5.23 -39.04
C VAL A 375 43.56 -4.73 -39.24
N VAL A 376 44.56 -5.56 -38.98
CA VAL A 376 45.98 -5.22 -39.17
C VAL A 376 46.26 -4.82 -40.62
N ASN A 377 45.80 -5.64 -41.57
CA ASN A 377 46.02 -5.40 -43.00
C ASN A 377 44.93 -4.54 -43.64
N MET A 378 44.00 -3.97 -42.86
CA MET A 378 42.91 -3.13 -43.34
C MET A 378 42.19 -3.73 -44.56
N LYS A 379 41.90 -5.04 -44.52
CA LYS A 379 41.23 -5.75 -45.61
C LYS A 379 39.78 -5.29 -45.68
N THR A 380 39.49 -4.41 -46.64
CA THR A 380 38.16 -3.80 -46.85
C THR A 380 37.05 -4.83 -46.92
N GLU A 381 37.23 -5.92 -47.66
CA GLU A 381 36.24 -6.99 -47.79
C GLU A 381 35.90 -7.65 -46.44
N GLY A 382 36.93 -7.96 -45.63
CA GLY A 382 36.75 -8.57 -44.30
C GLY A 382 36.09 -7.63 -43.29
N LEU A 383 36.48 -6.35 -43.31
CA LEU A 383 35.89 -5.31 -42.46
C LEU A 383 34.42 -5.04 -42.83
N VAL A 384 34.09 -4.97 -44.12
CA VAL A 384 32.70 -4.84 -44.60
C VAL A 384 31.89 -6.06 -44.18
N CYS A 385 32.44 -7.27 -44.33
CA CYS A 385 31.77 -8.50 -43.93
C CYS A 385 31.45 -8.53 -42.42
N LEU A 386 32.39 -8.08 -41.57
CA LEU A 386 32.21 -7.94 -40.12
C LEU A 386 31.14 -6.90 -39.76
N GLY A 387 31.18 -5.73 -40.40
CA GLY A 387 30.19 -4.67 -40.17
C GLY A 387 28.78 -5.07 -40.61
N CYS A 388 28.66 -5.73 -41.76
CA CYS A 388 27.38 -6.22 -42.28
C CYS A 388 26.80 -7.36 -41.43
N SER A 389 27.62 -8.32 -40.95
CA SER A 389 27.14 -9.38 -40.07
C SER A 389 26.62 -8.82 -38.74
N ALA A 390 27.36 -7.87 -38.16
CA ALA A 390 26.97 -7.12 -36.97
C ALA A 390 25.61 -6.40 -37.14
N LEU A 391 25.45 -5.65 -38.23
CA LEU A 391 24.21 -4.93 -38.53
C LEU A 391 23.03 -5.89 -38.75
N CYS A 392 23.26 -7.00 -39.47
CA CYS A 392 22.25 -8.01 -39.73
C CYS A 392 21.73 -8.66 -38.43
N TRP A 393 22.61 -9.05 -37.51
CA TRP A 393 22.17 -9.63 -36.24
C TRP A 393 21.43 -8.62 -35.35
N TRP A 394 21.87 -7.35 -35.32
CA TRP A 394 21.16 -6.31 -34.59
C TRP A 394 19.74 -6.06 -35.15
N LEU A 395 19.62 -5.89 -36.48
CA LEU A 395 18.32 -5.75 -37.16
C LEU A 395 17.44 -6.98 -36.92
N GLY A 396 18.03 -8.17 -36.98
CA GLY A 396 17.36 -9.44 -36.70
C GLY A 396 16.73 -9.47 -35.31
N LEU A 397 17.47 -9.07 -34.28
CA LEU A 397 16.95 -8.99 -32.90
C LEU A 397 15.83 -7.96 -32.77
N VAL A 398 16.03 -6.73 -33.28
CA VAL A 398 15.02 -5.65 -33.23
C VAL A 398 13.71 -6.08 -33.90
N LEU A 399 13.79 -6.72 -35.07
CA LEU A 399 12.61 -7.18 -35.80
C LEU A 399 11.91 -8.35 -35.09
N SER A 400 12.66 -9.28 -34.49
CA SER A 400 12.08 -10.39 -33.70
C SER A 400 11.37 -9.93 -32.42
N THR A 401 11.66 -8.73 -31.93
CA THR A 401 11.15 -8.19 -30.65
C THR A 401 10.26 -6.96 -30.83
N ILE A 402 10.04 -6.50 -32.07
CA ILE A 402 9.24 -5.30 -32.36
C ILE A 402 7.80 -5.39 -31.85
N TYR A 403 7.24 -6.59 -31.71
CA TYR A 403 5.91 -6.80 -31.15
C TYR A 403 5.77 -6.19 -29.75
N ILE A 404 6.85 -6.19 -28.95
CA ILE A 404 6.89 -5.64 -27.60
C ILE A 404 6.56 -4.14 -27.62
N TRP A 405 7.03 -3.43 -28.64
CA TRP A 405 6.75 -2.00 -28.81
C TRP A 405 5.25 -1.67 -28.92
N PHE A 406 4.47 -2.62 -29.46
CA PHE A 406 3.04 -2.48 -29.71
C PHE A 406 2.15 -3.19 -28.68
N LEU A 407 2.72 -3.78 -27.63
CA LEU A 407 1.96 -4.35 -26.53
C LEU A 407 1.18 -3.24 -25.79
N LYS A 408 -0.10 -3.51 -25.51
CA LYS A 408 -0.94 -2.71 -24.63
C LYS A 408 -1.06 -3.50 -23.33
N ILE A 409 -0.34 -3.06 -22.30
CA ILE A 409 -0.29 -3.71 -20.98
C ILE A 409 -1.40 -3.11 -20.12
N HIS A 410 -2.10 -3.95 -19.34
CA HIS A 410 -3.11 -3.46 -18.40
C HIS A 410 -2.43 -2.79 -17.18
N ARG A 411 -3.13 -1.86 -16.51
CA ARG A 411 -2.58 -1.11 -15.36
C ARG A 411 -2.03 -2.08 -14.28
N ILE A 412 -0.74 -1.95 -13.94
CA ILE A 412 -0.06 -2.70 -12.87
C ILE A 412 -0.26 -4.22 -13.04
N GLU A 413 0.07 -4.72 -14.22
CA GLU A 413 -0.02 -6.14 -14.54
C GLU A 413 0.97 -6.97 -13.70
N ARG A 414 0.58 -8.22 -13.36
CA ARG A 414 1.43 -9.10 -12.55
C ARG A 414 2.68 -9.45 -13.37
N THR A 415 3.82 -9.58 -12.70
CA THR A 415 5.08 -10.01 -13.36
C THR A 415 4.95 -11.37 -14.05
N GLN A 416 4.07 -12.25 -13.54
CA GLN A 416 3.78 -13.56 -14.14
C GLN A 416 2.98 -13.44 -15.45
N ASP A 417 2.26 -12.35 -15.65
CA ASP A 417 1.50 -12.08 -16.86
C ASP A 417 2.34 -11.27 -17.87
N LEU A 418 3.36 -10.55 -17.39
CA LEU A 418 4.32 -9.84 -18.24
C LEU A 418 5.41 -10.75 -18.83
N PHE A 419 5.96 -11.65 -18.02
CA PHE A 419 7.08 -12.52 -18.40
C PHE A 419 6.69 -14.00 -18.29
N VAL A 420 7.14 -14.82 -19.24
CA VAL A 420 6.84 -16.26 -19.30
C VAL A 420 7.59 -17.01 -18.22
N GLN A 421 8.92 -16.86 -18.20
CA GLN A 421 9.82 -17.51 -17.25
C GLN A 421 10.23 -16.58 -16.10
N ARG A 422 10.46 -17.19 -14.93
CA ARG A 422 10.92 -16.47 -13.73
C ARG A 422 12.42 -16.16 -13.73
N MET A 423 13.21 -16.74 -14.64
CA MET A 423 14.65 -16.52 -14.75
C MET A 423 14.99 -15.52 -15.86
N TYR A 424 16.19 -14.96 -15.79
CA TYR A 424 16.89 -14.26 -16.86
C TYR A 424 18.22 -14.98 -17.09
N GLU A 425 18.82 -14.84 -18.26
CA GLU A 425 20.18 -15.29 -18.54
C GLU A 425 21.16 -14.15 -18.24
N GLY A 426 22.17 -14.41 -17.40
CA GLY A 426 23.15 -13.38 -17.04
C GLY A 426 24.01 -12.95 -18.23
N ALA A 427 24.46 -13.93 -19.02
CA ALA A 427 25.29 -13.72 -20.20
C ALA A 427 24.55 -13.01 -21.35
N PHE A 428 23.25 -13.24 -21.50
CA PHE A 428 22.43 -12.76 -22.63
C PHE A 428 21.26 -11.90 -22.12
N LEU A 429 21.56 -10.93 -21.25
CA LEU A 429 20.57 -10.17 -20.50
C LEU A 429 19.53 -9.48 -21.40
N GLU A 430 19.98 -8.81 -22.45
CA GLU A 430 19.11 -8.07 -23.39
C GLU A 430 18.12 -9.00 -24.09
N GLN A 431 18.65 -10.06 -24.71
CA GLN A 431 17.87 -11.05 -25.44
C GLN A 431 16.92 -11.78 -24.49
N SER A 432 17.41 -12.14 -23.31
CA SER A 432 16.62 -12.82 -22.28
C SER A 432 15.45 -11.98 -21.78
N LEU A 433 15.64 -10.68 -21.53
CA LEU A 433 14.54 -9.84 -21.06
C LEU A 433 13.52 -9.56 -22.17
N MET A 434 13.97 -9.28 -23.40
CA MET A 434 13.06 -9.01 -24.52
C MET A 434 12.26 -10.26 -24.92
N LEU A 435 12.91 -11.38 -25.22
CA LEU A 435 12.26 -12.60 -25.68
C LEU A 435 11.41 -13.30 -24.61
N ASN A 436 11.67 -13.02 -23.32
CA ASN A 436 10.85 -13.51 -22.22
C ASN A 436 9.55 -12.70 -22.02
N THR A 437 9.39 -11.56 -22.69
CA THR A 437 8.13 -10.79 -22.64
C THR A 437 7.03 -11.57 -23.37
N ARG A 438 5.88 -11.78 -22.71
CA ARG A 438 4.80 -12.62 -23.25
C ARG A 438 4.34 -12.17 -24.64
N PHE A 439 4.27 -13.11 -25.57
CA PHE A 439 3.73 -12.92 -26.91
C PHE A 439 2.20 -13.09 -26.86
N GLU A 440 1.49 -12.04 -26.45
CA GLU A 440 0.04 -12.08 -26.29
C GLU A 440 -0.73 -11.89 -27.61
N ILE A 441 -0.88 -12.95 -28.42
CA ILE A 441 -1.95 -13.03 -29.42
C ILE A 441 -3.27 -13.49 -28.77
N GLY A 442 -3.20 -14.45 -27.83
CA GLY A 442 -4.38 -15.15 -27.31
C GLY A 442 -5.32 -14.33 -26.41
N LYS A 443 -4.84 -13.32 -25.68
CA LYS A 443 -5.66 -12.51 -24.76
C LYS A 443 -6.57 -11.54 -25.51
N LYS A 444 -6.05 -10.92 -26.59
CA LYS A 444 -6.88 -10.12 -27.53
C LYS A 444 -7.89 -10.97 -28.29
N ILE A 445 -7.61 -12.25 -28.56
CA ILE A 445 -8.61 -13.16 -29.14
C ILE A 445 -9.72 -13.42 -28.12
N LYS A 446 -9.41 -13.68 -26.84
CA LYS A 446 -10.44 -13.85 -25.80
C LYS A 446 -11.23 -12.59 -25.51
N GLU A 447 -10.60 -11.41 -25.48
CA GLU A 447 -11.30 -10.13 -25.26
C GLU A 447 -12.13 -9.70 -26.49
N ASN A 448 -11.73 -10.07 -27.72
CA ASN A 448 -12.53 -9.80 -28.92
C ASN A 448 -13.61 -10.86 -29.20
N GLU A 449 -13.39 -12.13 -28.86
CA GLU A 449 -14.39 -13.20 -29.02
C GLU A 449 -15.40 -13.24 -27.87
N VAL A 450 -15.01 -12.75 -26.69
CA VAL A 450 -15.90 -12.51 -25.56
C VAL A 450 -15.78 -11.03 -25.21
N ALA A 451 -16.46 -10.18 -25.98
CA ALA A 451 -16.90 -8.88 -25.49
C ALA A 451 -17.90 -9.12 -24.34
N GLU A 452 -17.42 -9.62 -23.21
CA GLU A 452 -18.14 -9.53 -21.95
C GLU A 452 -18.34 -8.02 -21.73
N PRO A 453 -19.59 -7.53 -21.59
CA PRO A 453 -19.83 -6.12 -21.34
C PRO A 453 -18.95 -5.70 -20.17
N THR A 454 -18.26 -4.56 -20.30
CA THR A 454 -17.40 -3.98 -19.27
C THR A 454 -18.10 -4.13 -17.93
N LYS A 455 -17.61 -5.08 -17.11
CA LYS A 455 -18.32 -5.51 -15.89
C LYS A 455 -18.42 -4.31 -14.96
N LYS A 456 -19.65 -3.85 -14.75
CA LYS A 456 -19.96 -2.67 -13.93
C LYS A 456 -19.68 -3.00 -12.47
N ILE A 457 -18.84 -2.21 -11.82
CA ILE A 457 -18.54 -2.36 -10.40
C ILE A 457 -19.63 -1.64 -9.61
N LYS A 458 -20.20 -2.28 -8.59
CA LYS A 458 -21.17 -1.65 -7.69
C LYS A 458 -20.50 -1.37 -6.35
N VAL A 459 -20.54 -0.13 -5.89
CA VAL A 459 -19.94 0.29 -4.63
C VAL A 459 -21.02 0.89 -3.74
N PHE A 460 -21.29 0.21 -2.63
CA PHE A 460 -22.21 0.66 -1.61
C PHE A 460 -21.44 1.35 -0.50
N LEU A 461 -21.64 2.65 -0.31
CA LEU A 461 -21.07 3.40 0.80
C LEU A 461 -21.97 3.25 2.02
N CYS A 462 -21.41 2.83 3.15
CA CYS A 462 -22.15 2.54 4.37
C CYS A 462 -21.54 3.32 5.53
N ALA A 463 -22.15 4.46 5.86
CA ALA A 463 -21.78 5.26 7.03
C ALA A 463 -22.61 4.84 8.25
N THR A 464 -21.97 4.64 9.40
CA THR A 464 -22.66 4.47 10.68
C THR A 464 -22.57 5.76 11.49
N MET A 465 -23.72 6.28 11.92
CA MET A 465 -23.81 7.53 12.68
C MET A 465 -24.50 7.31 14.02
N TRP A 466 -24.01 8.00 15.06
CA TRP A 466 -24.67 8.02 16.35
C TRP A 466 -24.39 9.34 17.08
N HIS A 467 -25.43 10.17 17.18
CA HIS A 467 -25.38 11.49 17.83
C HIS A 467 -24.16 12.34 17.41
N GLU A 468 -23.82 12.31 16.12
CA GLU A 468 -22.75 13.17 15.58
C GLU A 468 -23.15 14.65 15.70
N THR A 469 -22.15 15.53 15.71
CA THR A 469 -22.34 16.97 15.66
C THR A 469 -22.69 17.46 14.25
N TYR A 470 -23.23 18.67 14.13
CA TYR A 470 -23.53 19.29 12.83
C TYR A 470 -22.29 19.30 11.91
N ASP A 471 -21.13 19.70 12.43
CA ASP A 471 -19.87 19.76 11.66
C ASP A 471 -19.39 18.37 11.18
N GLU A 472 -19.60 17.34 12.01
CA GLU A 472 -19.27 15.95 11.67
C GLU A 472 -20.14 15.44 10.52
N MET A 473 -21.45 15.61 10.65
CA MET A 473 -22.40 15.25 9.60
C MET A 473 -22.13 16.02 8.32
N MET A 474 -21.78 17.31 8.40
CA MET A 474 -21.48 18.12 7.23
C MET A 474 -20.30 17.57 6.40
N LYS A 475 -19.22 17.13 7.06
CA LYS A 475 -18.02 16.57 6.38
C LYS A 475 -18.33 15.33 5.54
N ILE A 476 -19.05 14.37 6.13
CA ILE A 476 -19.36 13.11 5.48
C ILE A 476 -20.37 13.29 4.34
N ILE A 477 -21.39 14.14 4.52
CA ILE A 477 -22.36 14.42 3.47
C ILE A 477 -21.68 15.15 2.30
N ILE A 478 -20.82 16.14 2.55
CA ILE A 478 -20.03 16.79 1.49
C ILE A 478 -19.22 15.75 0.70
N SER A 479 -18.60 14.79 1.38
CA SER A 479 -17.81 13.72 0.72
C SER A 479 -18.67 12.84 -0.20
N MET A 480 -19.91 12.53 0.20
CA MET A 480 -20.86 11.78 -0.62
C MET A 480 -21.28 12.58 -1.87
N PHE A 481 -21.58 13.87 -1.72
CA PHE A 481 -21.95 14.75 -2.85
C PHE A 481 -20.78 15.00 -3.81
N ARG A 482 -19.54 15.09 -3.30
CA ARG A 482 -18.33 15.14 -4.16
C ARG A 482 -18.22 13.87 -5.01
N LEU A 483 -18.49 12.70 -4.44
CA LEU A 483 -18.44 11.43 -5.16
C LEU A 483 -19.55 11.32 -6.22
N ASP A 484 -20.76 11.77 -5.91
CA ASP A 484 -21.88 11.86 -6.85
C ASP A 484 -21.52 12.72 -8.08
N LYS A 485 -20.94 13.91 -7.85
CA LYS A 485 -20.45 14.78 -8.92
C LYS A 485 -19.30 14.17 -9.72
N TYR A 486 -18.43 13.40 -9.08
CA TYR A 486 -17.26 12.79 -9.71
C TYR A 486 -17.62 11.59 -10.62
N ARG A 487 -18.65 10.82 -10.26
CA ARG A 487 -19.17 9.68 -11.01
C ARG A 487 -20.70 9.72 -11.03
N PRO A 488 -21.30 10.47 -11.98
CA PRO A 488 -22.75 10.57 -12.11
C PRO A 488 -23.35 9.22 -12.52
N LYS A 489 -24.59 8.95 -12.10
CA LYS A 489 -25.26 7.68 -12.41
C LYS A 489 -25.47 7.47 -13.91
N HIS A 490 -25.76 8.55 -14.62
CA HIS A 490 -25.94 8.60 -16.06
C HIS A 490 -24.84 9.45 -16.68
N GLY A 491 -23.94 8.85 -17.47
CA GLY A 491 -22.82 9.57 -18.09
C GLY A 491 -21.88 8.66 -18.87
N LYS A 492 -20.88 9.25 -19.52
CA LYS A 492 -19.85 8.52 -20.31
C LYS A 492 -18.96 7.61 -19.45
N HIS A 493 -18.89 7.84 -18.14
CA HIS A 493 -18.03 7.13 -17.18
C HIS A 493 -18.81 6.14 -16.32
N SER A 494 -19.48 5.17 -16.94
CA SER A 494 -20.37 4.21 -16.27
C SER A 494 -19.67 2.94 -15.76
N ASP A 495 -18.37 3.00 -15.47
CA ASP A 495 -17.57 1.84 -15.05
C ASP A 495 -17.86 1.43 -13.60
N VAL A 496 -18.22 2.41 -12.76
CA VAL A 496 -18.58 2.23 -11.35
C VAL A 496 -19.92 2.89 -11.06
N GLU A 497 -20.78 2.20 -10.32
CA GLU A 497 -22.04 2.72 -9.78
C GLU A 497 -21.95 2.88 -8.26
N PHE A 498 -22.38 4.03 -7.76
CA PHE A 498 -22.39 4.35 -6.34
C PHE A 498 -23.81 4.38 -5.77
N GLU A 499 -23.95 3.82 -4.58
CA GLU A 499 -25.17 3.90 -3.77
C GLU A 499 -24.75 4.22 -2.33
N PHE A 500 -25.38 5.22 -1.73
CA PHE A 500 -25.01 5.72 -0.42
C PHE A 500 -26.04 5.27 0.63
N HIS A 501 -25.55 4.78 1.77
CA HIS A 501 -26.36 4.37 2.90
C HIS A 501 -25.81 4.98 4.19
N ILE A 502 -26.69 5.59 4.96
CA ILE A 502 -26.41 6.11 6.29
C ILE A 502 -27.26 5.33 7.28
N TYR A 503 -26.63 4.66 8.22
CA TYR A 503 -27.30 3.93 9.30
C TYR A 503 -27.22 4.76 10.58
N PHE A 504 -28.33 5.42 10.90
CA PHE A 504 -28.44 6.32 12.05
C PHE A 504 -28.96 5.57 13.27
N ASP A 505 -28.07 5.31 14.23
CA ASP A 505 -28.40 4.63 15.49
C ASP A 505 -29.19 5.56 16.44
N ASP A 506 -30.17 4.98 17.14
CA ASP A 506 -31.01 5.65 18.15
C ASP A 506 -31.70 6.94 17.65
N ALA A 507 -32.29 6.90 16.44
CA ALA A 507 -32.84 8.08 15.76
C ALA A 507 -34.15 8.64 16.37
N PHE A 508 -34.73 7.96 17.37
CA PHE A 508 -36.09 8.22 17.86
C PHE A 508 -36.14 8.38 19.39
N LYS A 509 -36.92 9.36 19.85
CA LYS A 509 -37.20 9.64 21.26
C LYS A 509 -38.66 9.39 21.62
N ASP A 510 -38.89 9.01 22.87
CA ASP A 510 -40.23 8.81 23.41
C ASP A 510 -40.88 10.16 23.75
N VAL A 511 -42.15 10.29 23.41
CA VAL A 511 -43.00 11.46 23.69
C VAL A 511 -44.28 11.01 24.37
N ASN A 512 -44.90 11.87 25.18
CA ASN A 512 -46.16 11.61 25.88
C ASN A 512 -46.16 10.32 26.72
N ASN A 513 -45.17 10.15 27.60
CA ASN A 513 -45.00 8.96 28.45
C ASN A 513 -45.01 7.62 27.68
N GLY A 514 -44.38 7.59 26.49
CA GLY A 514 -44.24 6.38 25.68
C GLY A 514 -45.43 6.09 24.75
N ARG A 515 -46.37 7.02 24.60
CA ARG A 515 -47.52 6.90 23.69
C ARG A 515 -47.23 7.32 22.24
N GLY A 516 -46.08 7.94 21.99
CA GLY A 516 -45.67 8.39 20.66
C GLY A 516 -44.14 8.39 20.51
N ARG A 517 -43.65 8.04 19.32
CA ARG A 517 -42.22 8.14 18.97
C ARG A 517 -42.02 9.29 17.99
N LEU A 518 -41.06 10.19 18.25
CA LEU A 518 -40.63 11.24 17.31
C LEU A 518 -39.16 11.08 16.97
N THR A 519 -38.72 11.63 15.83
CA THR A 519 -37.29 11.75 15.53
C THR A 519 -36.59 12.59 16.61
N ASN A 520 -35.37 12.21 16.98
CA ASN A 520 -34.56 12.99 17.90
C ASN A 520 -33.93 14.21 17.18
N GLU A 521 -33.41 15.14 17.97
CA GLU A 521 -32.75 16.35 17.47
C GLU A 521 -31.55 16.08 16.55
N TYR A 522 -30.83 14.97 16.73
CA TYR A 522 -29.67 14.64 15.89
C TYR A 522 -30.08 14.17 14.49
N ALA A 523 -31.16 13.38 14.39
CA ALA A 523 -31.74 13.00 13.12
C ALA A 523 -32.32 14.21 12.38
N GLU A 524 -32.87 15.18 13.10
CA GLU A 524 -33.33 16.46 12.55
C GLU A 524 -32.14 17.29 12.01
N ILE A 525 -31.03 17.38 12.77
CA ILE A 525 -29.80 18.05 12.32
C ILE A 525 -29.28 17.42 11.01
N LEU A 526 -29.30 16.09 10.89
CA LEU A 526 -28.87 15.41 9.66
C LEU A 526 -29.69 15.86 8.44
N VAL A 527 -31.00 16.01 8.61
CA VAL A 527 -31.90 16.48 7.55
C VAL A 527 -31.57 17.92 7.14
N ASP A 528 -31.34 18.79 8.12
CA ASP A 528 -30.94 20.18 7.87
C ASP A 528 -29.60 20.25 7.10
N VAL A 529 -28.60 19.45 7.52
CA VAL A 529 -27.29 19.36 6.86
C VAL A 529 -27.42 18.87 5.40
N ILE A 530 -28.21 17.81 5.16
CA ILE A 530 -28.43 17.30 3.81
C ILE A 530 -29.09 18.35 2.93
N LYS A 531 -30.09 19.07 3.45
CA LYS A 531 -30.80 20.14 2.74
C LYS A 531 -29.84 21.26 2.32
N GLU A 532 -29.03 21.74 3.25
CA GLU A 532 -28.06 22.81 2.99
C GLU A 532 -27.02 22.42 1.94
N ILE A 533 -26.46 21.21 2.04
CA ILE A 533 -25.49 20.72 1.05
C ILE A 533 -26.14 20.47 -0.31
N TYR A 534 -27.40 20.02 -0.32
CA TYR A 534 -28.14 19.83 -1.57
C TYR A 534 -28.23 21.14 -2.35
N ILE A 535 -28.61 22.23 -1.68
CA ILE A 535 -28.67 23.57 -2.26
C ILE A 535 -27.32 23.95 -2.86
N ILE A 536 -26.24 23.81 -2.07
CA ILE A 536 -24.87 24.17 -2.50
C ILE A 536 -24.44 23.40 -3.75
N PHE A 537 -24.73 22.11 -3.84
CA PHE A 537 -24.31 21.28 -4.98
C PHE A 537 -25.25 21.34 -6.18
N SER A 538 -26.47 21.87 -6.01
CA SER A 538 -27.41 22.15 -7.11
C SER A 538 -27.14 23.47 -7.83
N GLU A 539 -26.43 24.42 -7.20
CA GLU A 539 -26.07 25.70 -7.84
C GLU A 539 -24.90 25.53 -8.83
N GLU A 540 -25.19 25.55 -10.13
CA GLU A 540 -24.15 25.49 -11.17
C GLU A 540 -23.41 26.83 -11.38
N ASP A 541 -24.08 27.95 -11.11
CA ASP A 541 -23.56 29.33 -11.16
C ASP A 541 -24.14 30.15 -9.98
N PRO A 542 -23.32 30.52 -8.97
CA PRO A 542 -23.76 31.32 -7.84
C PRO A 542 -23.91 32.80 -8.26
N CYS A 543 -24.99 33.11 -8.99
CA CYS A 543 -25.44 34.49 -9.12
C CYS A 543 -26.33 34.80 -7.90
N VAL A 544 -25.92 35.77 -7.08
CA VAL A 544 -26.65 36.24 -5.88
C VAL A 544 -28.11 36.63 -6.16
N PHE A 545 -28.44 36.92 -7.43
CA PHE A 545 -29.75 37.38 -7.87
C PHE A 545 -30.67 36.30 -8.47
N LYS A 546 -30.28 35.01 -8.47
CA LYS A 546 -31.20 33.94 -8.90
C LYS A 546 -32.10 33.51 -7.74
N GLU A 547 -33.40 33.38 -8.00
CA GLU A 547 -34.32 32.72 -7.07
C GLU A 547 -33.86 31.29 -6.80
N MET A 548 -33.91 30.90 -5.52
CA MET A 548 -33.51 29.59 -5.05
C MET A 548 -34.36 28.52 -5.73
N PRO A 549 -33.77 27.53 -6.44
CA PRO A 549 -34.55 26.50 -7.10
C PRO A 549 -35.37 25.71 -6.08
N SER A 550 -36.62 25.38 -6.43
CA SER A 550 -37.46 24.51 -5.61
C SER A 550 -36.77 23.16 -5.44
N LEU A 551 -36.62 22.72 -4.18
CA LEU A 551 -36.00 21.43 -3.86
C LEU A 551 -36.79 20.27 -4.51
N PRO A 552 -36.11 19.29 -5.12
CA PRO A 552 -36.77 18.21 -5.85
C PRO A 552 -37.54 17.27 -4.91
N SER A 553 -38.38 16.43 -5.51
CA SER A 553 -39.12 15.43 -4.74
C SER A 553 -38.20 14.35 -4.18
N GLN A 554 -38.36 14.07 -2.90
CA GLN A 554 -37.65 13.01 -2.17
C GLN A 554 -38.68 12.10 -1.49
N LYS A 555 -38.21 11.04 -0.81
CA LYS A 555 -39.10 10.04 -0.18
C LYS A 555 -38.84 9.92 1.31
N ILE A 556 -39.92 9.81 2.06
CA ILE A 556 -39.93 9.40 3.47
C ILE A 556 -40.75 8.12 3.55
N ILE A 557 -40.16 7.08 4.13
CA ILE A 557 -40.71 5.73 4.09
C ILE A 557 -40.70 5.16 5.50
N HIS A 558 -41.87 4.69 5.96
CA HIS A 558 -41.97 3.93 7.19
C HIS A 558 -41.40 2.52 7.00
N THR A 559 -40.55 2.04 7.91
CA THR A 559 -39.90 0.72 7.80
C THR A 559 -40.12 -0.13 9.05
N PRO A 560 -39.99 -1.46 8.99
CA PRO A 560 -40.09 -2.31 10.18
C PRO A 560 -39.07 -1.99 11.29
N TYR A 561 -37.98 -1.28 10.98
CA TYR A 561 -36.92 -0.94 11.94
C TYR A 561 -36.94 0.53 12.39
N GLY A 562 -37.94 1.32 11.95
CA GLY A 562 -38.00 2.76 12.18
C GLY A 562 -38.40 3.50 10.89
N GLY A 563 -37.50 4.31 10.34
CA GLY A 563 -37.76 5.11 9.14
C GLY A 563 -36.65 5.02 8.09
N ARG A 564 -36.98 5.35 6.84
CA ARG A 564 -36.00 5.52 5.75
C ARG A 564 -36.28 6.83 5.02
N LEU A 565 -35.24 7.65 4.85
CA LEU A 565 -35.27 8.80 3.94
C LEU A 565 -34.50 8.40 2.67
N GLU A 566 -35.09 8.58 1.49
CA GLU A 566 -34.38 8.38 0.22
C GLU A 566 -34.23 9.70 -0.50
N TYR A 567 -32.98 10.02 -0.83
CA TYR A 567 -32.58 11.19 -1.59
C TYR A 567 -32.03 10.77 -2.95
N THR A 568 -32.55 11.35 -4.02
CA THR A 568 -31.88 11.34 -5.33
C THR A 568 -30.95 12.56 -5.36
N LEU A 569 -29.65 12.31 -5.35
CA LEU A 569 -28.62 13.35 -5.40
C LEU A 569 -28.63 14.06 -6.76
N PRO A 570 -28.07 15.28 -6.88
CA PRO A 570 -28.13 16.09 -8.10
C PRO A 570 -27.67 15.37 -9.37
N ASN A 571 -26.69 14.46 -9.29
CA ASN A 571 -26.18 13.71 -10.43
C ASN A 571 -26.72 12.26 -10.53
N GLY A 572 -27.84 12.00 -9.85
CA GLY A 572 -28.68 10.82 -10.02
C GLY A 572 -28.36 9.62 -9.14
N ASN A 573 -27.22 9.59 -8.43
CA ASN A 573 -26.98 8.52 -7.45
C ASN A 573 -27.95 8.65 -6.27
N VAL A 574 -28.20 7.52 -5.60
CA VAL A 574 -29.22 7.44 -4.53
C VAL A 574 -28.53 7.39 -3.17
N MET A 575 -29.04 8.19 -2.23
CA MET A 575 -28.64 8.17 -0.83
C MET A 575 -29.83 7.77 0.05
N MET A 576 -29.65 6.71 0.84
CA MET A 576 -30.66 6.19 1.76
C MET A 576 -30.21 6.39 3.21
N VAL A 577 -31.02 7.10 4.00
CA VAL A 577 -30.81 7.26 5.43
C VAL A 577 -31.74 6.33 6.18
N HIS A 578 -31.18 5.32 6.82
CA HIS A 578 -31.87 4.34 7.66
C HIS A 578 -31.92 4.85 9.10
N LEU A 579 -33.08 5.36 9.52
CA LEU A 579 -33.35 5.82 10.88
C LEU A 579 -33.73 4.61 11.74
N LYS A 580 -32.85 4.22 12.67
CA LYS A 580 -33.05 3.03 13.49
C LYS A 580 -33.77 3.38 14.79
N ASP A 581 -34.85 2.67 15.07
CA ASP A 581 -35.52 2.70 16.35
C ASP A 581 -34.92 1.64 17.30
N LYS A 582 -34.32 2.08 18.41
CA LYS A 582 -33.72 1.19 19.43
C LYS A 582 -34.71 0.20 20.06
N GLN A 583 -36.02 0.48 20.03
CA GLN A 583 -37.06 -0.42 20.54
C GLN A 583 -37.41 -1.52 19.52
N LEU A 584 -37.13 -1.31 18.24
CA LEU A 584 -37.45 -2.25 17.15
C LEU A 584 -36.24 -3.06 16.68
N ILE A 585 -35.05 -2.47 16.73
CA ILE A 585 -33.82 -3.07 16.19
C ILE A 585 -32.61 -2.82 17.09
N ARG A 586 -31.65 -3.76 17.11
CA ARG A 586 -30.39 -3.58 17.85
C ARG A 586 -29.64 -2.34 17.39
N HIS A 587 -29.24 -1.53 18.35
CA HIS A 587 -28.37 -0.38 18.18
C HIS A 587 -26.88 -0.79 18.33
N LYS A 588 -25.97 0.17 18.09
CA LYS A 588 -24.50 0.07 18.07
C LYS A 588 -23.92 -0.28 16.70
N LYS A 589 -22.70 0.24 16.47
CA LYS A 589 -21.94 0.15 15.22
C LYS A 589 -21.90 -1.27 14.63
N ARG A 590 -21.48 -2.29 15.38
CA ARG A 590 -21.46 -3.69 14.91
C ARG A 590 -22.81 -4.17 14.36
N TRP A 591 -23.92 -3.86 15.04
CA TRP A 591 -25.25 -4.29 14.61
C TRP A 591 -25.76 -3.48 13.41
N SER A 592 -25.39 -2.19 13.31
CA SER A 592 -25.55 -1.38 12.10
C SER A 592 -24.76 -1.97 10.92
N GLN A 593 -23.55 -2.48 11.18
CA GLN A 593 -22.77 -3.17 10.16
C GLN A 593 -23.42 -4.47 9.71
N ILE A 594 -23.90 -5.31 10.63
CA ILE A 594 -24.65 -6.52 10.28
C ILE A 594 -25.91 -6.18 9.48
N MET A 595 -26.63 -5.12 9.85
CA MET A 595 -27.82 -4.65 9.15
C MET A 595 -27.52 -4.36 7.67
N TYR A 596 -26.49 -3.57 7.39
CA TYR A 596 -26.13 -3.25 5.99
C TYR A 596 -25.55 -4.44 5.24
N LEU A 597 -24.78 -5.31 5.91
CA LEU A 597 -24.20 -6.49 5.25
C LEU A 597 -25.31 -7.39 4.70
N TYR A 598 -26.30 -7.71 5.54
CA TYR A 598 -27.43 -8.55 5.10
C TYR A 598 -28.35 -7.81 4.13
N TYR A 599 -28.58 -6.52 4.30
CA TYR A 599 -29.39 -5.76 3.35
C TYR A 599 -28.72 -5.67 1.98
N ILE A 600 -27.46 -5.28 1.90
CA ILE A 600 -26.78 -5.07 0.62
C ILE A 600 -26.45 -6.41 -0.04
N LEU A 601 -25.75 -7.30 0.67
CA LEU A 601 -25.26 -8.56 0.08
C LEU A 601 -26.34 -9.65 0.06
N GLY A 602 -27.28 -9.61 1.00
CA GLY A 602 -28.38 -10.57 1.10
C GLY A 602 -29.58 -10.17 0.24
N TRP A 603 -30.02 -8.91 0.29
CA TRP A 603 -31.20 -8.41 -0.41
C TRP A 603 -30.87 -7.68 -1.72
N ARG A 604 -30.22 -6.51 -1.67
CA ARG A 604 -29.96 -5.65 -2.85
C ARG A 604 -29.23 -6.38 -3.97
N LEU A 605 -28.26 -7.24 -3.62
CA LEU A 605 -27.49 -8.02 -4.60
C LEU A 605 -28.22 -9.27 -5.12
N ASN A 606 -28.91 -10.02 -4.25
CA ASN A 606 -29.49 -11.32 -4.64
C ASN A 606 -30.92 -11.24 -5.20
N LYS A 607 -31.68 -10.15 -4.94
CA LYS A 607 -33.10 -10.03 -5.33
C LYS A 607 -33.35 -10.38 -6.81
N GLN A 608 -32.59 -9.74 -7.71
CA GLN A 608 -32.72 -9.96 -9.16
C GLN A 608 -32.53 -11.42 -9.57
N TYR A 609 -31.68 -12.17 -8.87
CA TYR A 609 -31.41 -13.57 -9.19
C TYR A 609 -32.50 -14.51 -8.73
N TYR A 610 -33.16 -14.17 -7.62
CA TYR A 610 -34.33 -14.91 -7.16
C TYR A 610 -35.51 -14.70 -8.11
N GLU A 611 -35.69 -13.49 -8.63
CA GLU A 611 -36.67 -13.17 -9.68
C GLU A 611 -36.36 -13.90 -10.99
N ASN A 612 -35.09 -13.91 -11.43
CA ASN A 612 -34.66 -14.65 -12.62
C ASN A 612 -34.86 -16.16 -12.46
N LEU A 613 -34.60 -16.71 -11.28
CA LEU A 613 -34.84 -18.13 -10.98
C LEU A 613 -36.33 -18.46 -11.07
N LYS A 614 -37.20 -17.59 -10.53
CA LYS A 614 -38.67 -17.71 -10.67
C LYS A 614 -39.12 -17.59 -12.13
N ALA A 615 -38.45 -16.77 -12.93
CA ALA A 615 -38.70 -16.61 -14.36
C ALA A 615 -38.19 -17.77 -15.22
N GLY A 616 -37.54 -18.79 -14.63
CA GLY A 616 -37.08 -19.98 -15.33
C GLY A 616 -35.70 -19.89 -15.98
N GLU A 617 -34.86 -18.91 -15.60
CA GLU A 617 -33.45 -18.89 -16.04
C GLU A 617 -32.67 -20.11 -15.51
N GLU A 618 -31.70 -20.58 -16.30
CA GLU A 618 -30.88 -21.76 -15.96
C GLU A 618 -30.09 -21.56 -14.64
N PRO A 619 -30.19 -22.49 -13.66
CA PRO A 619 -29.53 -22.35 -12.36
C PRO A 619 -28.01 -22.21 -12.43
N GLU A 620 -27.35 -22.88 -13.39
CA GLU A 620 -25.90 -22.78 -13.56
C GLU A 620 -25.48 -21.40 -14.07
N LEU A 621 -26.24 -20.83 -15.01
CA LEU A 621 -26.02 -19.48 -15.52
C LEU A 621 -26.22 -18.45 -14.41
N ILE A 622 -27.29 -18.57 -13.62
CA ILE A 622 -27.54 -17.71 -12.45
C ILE A 622 -26.38 -17.80 -11.47
N LYS A 623 -25.94 -19.01 -11.11
CA LYS A 623 -24.83 -19.21 -10.16
C LYS A 623 -23.54 -18.56 -10.66
N LYS A 624 -23.27 -18.63 -11.96
CA LYS A 624 -22.11 -17.99 -12.59
C LYS A 624 -22.23 -16.45 -12.58
N LYS A 625 -23.38 -15.89 -12.96
CA LYS A 625 -23.65 -14.44 -12.90
C LYS A 625 -23.53 -13.91 -11.47
N LEU A 626 -24.18 -14.58 -10.52
CA LEU A 626 -24.14 -14.23 -9.11
C LEU A 626 -22.71 -14.26 -8.57
N LYS A 627 -21.94 -15.32 -8.84
CA LYS A 627 -20.53 -15.38 -8.43
C LYS A 627 -19.75 -14.17 -8.96
N SER A 628 -19.93 -13.82 -10.23
CA SER A 628 -19.30 -12.65 -10.84
C SER A 628 -19.71 -11.35 -10.15
N ASP A 629 -20.99 -11.14 -9.86
CA ASP A 629 -21.46 -9.92 -9.21
C ASP A 629 -20.99 -9.81 -7.76
N ARG A 630 -20.91 -10.93 -7.03
CA ARG A 630 -20.32 -10.97 -5.69
C ARG A 630 -18.85 -10.53 -5.69
N GLU A 631 -18.11 -10.92 -6.73
CA GLU A 631 -16.69 -10.54 -6.89
C GLU A 631 -16.50 -9.06 -7.29
N ASN A 632 -17.53 -8.43 -7.90
CA ASN A 632 -17.53 -7.04 -8.39
C ASN A 632 -18.42 -6.07 -7.57
N THR A 633 -18.95 -6.53 -6.44
CA THR A 633 -19.69 -5.70 -5.48
C THR A 633 -18.78 -5.37 -4.32
N TYR A 634 -18.64 -4.08 -4.00
CA TYR A 634 -17.83 -3.58 -2.90
C TYR A 634 -18.65 -2.77 -1.90
N ILE A 635 -18.26 -2.83 -0.63
CA ILE A 635 -18.85 -2.06 0.47
C ILE A 635 -17.78 -1.15 1.04
N LEU A 636 -17.98 0.16 0.98
CA LEU A 636 -17.11 1.14 1.64
C LEU A 636 -17.69 1.45 3.03
N ALA A 637 -17.05 0.96 4.07
CA ALA A 637 -17.39 1.27 5.46
C ALA A 637 -16.83 2.65 5.84
N LEU A 638 -17.68 3.47 6.46
CA LEU A 638 -17.39 4.86 6.83
C LEU A 638 -17.88 5.16 8.26
N ASP A 639 -17.15 6.01 8.97
CA ASP A 639 -17.62 6.63 10.21
C ASP A 639 -18.35 7.95 9.89
N GLY A 640 -19.24 8.38 10.80
CA GLY A 640 -20.11 9.54 10.63
C GLY A 640 -19.40 10.90 10.56
N ASP A 641 -18.10 10.94 10.77
CA ASP A 641 -17.24 12.13 10.83
C ASP A 641 -16.16 12.17 9.73
N THR A 642 -16.19 11.20 8.80
CA THR A 642 -15.11 11.02 7.82
C THR A 642 -15.23 11.98 6.64
N ASP A 643 -14.14 12.67 6.31
CA ASP A 643 -13.98 13.47 5.07
C ASP A 643 -13.02 12.77 4.10
N PHE A 644 -13.43 12.61 2.84
CA PHE A 644 -12.61 11.96 1.83
C PHE A 644 -12.84 12.54 0.43
N GLN A 645 -11.86 12.30 -0.45
CA GLN A 645 -11.93 12.69 -1.85
C GLN A 645 -12.33 11.51 -2.75
N PRO A 646 -13.07 11.73 -3.85
CA PRO A 646 -13.47 10.66 -4.76
C PRO A 646 -12.30 9.83 -5.31
N SER A 647 -11.16 10.46 -5.56
CA SER A 647 -9.93 9.79 -6.00
C SER A 647 -9.42 8.75 -4.98
N ALA A 648 -9.57 9.01 -3.68
CA ALA A 648 -9.18 8.06 -2.63
C ALA A 648 -10.00 6.77 -2.72
N VAL A 649 -11.31 6.87 -2.97
CA VAL A 649 -12.19 5.71 -3.17
C VAL A 649 -11.80 4.93 -4.44
N MET A 650 -11.52 5.63 -5.54
CA MET A 650 -11.08 4.97 -6.79
C MET A 650 -9.79 4.15 -6.59
N LEU A 651 -8.85 4.67 -5.80
CA LEU A 651 -7.60 3.97 -5.50
C LEU A 651 -7.82 2.69 -4.69
N LEU A 652 -8.85 2.62 -3.84
CA LEU A 652 -9.22 1.38 -3.14
C LEU A 652 -9.90 0.38 -4.09
N ILE A 653 -10.80 0.85 -4.95
CA ILE A 653 -11.47 0.03 -5.97
C ILE A 653 -10.45 -0.61 -6.89
N ASP A 654 -9.47 0.16 -7.38
CA ASP A 654 -8.40 -0.34 -8.23
C ASP A 654 -7.62 -1.47 -7.56
N ARG A 655 -7.30 -1.34 -6.27
CA ARG A 655 -6.60 -2.39 -5.51
C ARG A 655 -7.39 -3.69 -5.48
N LEU A 656 -8.68 -3.64 -5.12
CA LEU A 656 -9.53 -4.83 -5.09
C LEU A 656 -9.71 -5.42 -6.50
N LYS A 657 -9.89 -4.58 -7.52
CA LYS A 657 -10.03 -5.04 -8.91
C LYS A 657 -8.81 -5.81 -9.41
N ILE A 658 -7.61 -5.37 -9.05
CA ILE A 658 -6.35 -5.98 -9.49
C ILE A 658 -6.06 -7.31 -8.75
N TYR A 659 -6.43 -7.42 -7.48
CA TYR A 659 -6.09 -8.56 -6.63
C TYR A 659 -7.34 -9.32 -6.15
N PRO A 660 -7.79 -10.39 -6.84
CA PRO A 660 -9.00 -11.14 -6.48
C PRO A 660 -8.94 -11.76 -5.09
N GLU A 661 -7.75 -12.07 -4.57
CA GLU A 661 -7.53 -12.59 -3.20
C GLU A 661 -7.67 -11.53 -2.08
N VAL A 662 -7.75 -10.25 -2.44
CA VAL A 662 -7.91 -9.15 -1.48
C VAL A 662 -9.39 -9.03 -1.13
N GLY A 663 -9.69 -9.29 0.14
CA GLY A 663 -11.03 -9.17 0.71
C GLY A 663 -11.33 -7.78 1.25
N ALA A 664 -10.31 -7.01 1.63
CA ALA A 664 -10.47 -5.63 2.07
C ALA A 664 -9.22 -4.78 1.79
N ALA A 665 -9.41 -3.48 1.56
CA ALA A 665 -8.34 -2.50 1.49
C ALA A 665 -8.72 -1.24 2.26
N CYS A 666 -7.78 -0.71 3.03
CA CYS A 666 -7.96 0.53 3.77
C CYS A 666 -7.09 1.66 3.21
N GLY A 667 -7.62 2.87 3.33
CA GLY A 667 -6.86 4.08 3.06
C GLY A 667 -5.97 4.50 4.23
N ARG A 668 -5.23 5.56 4.01
CA ARG A 668 -4.47 6.30 5.00
C ARG A 668 -5.37 7.29 5.72
N ILE A 669 -5.36 7.23 7.06
CA ILE A 669 -6.22 8.07 7.90
C ILE A 669 -5.42 9.21 8.53
N HIS A 670 -5.99 10.42 8.44
CA HIS A 670 -5.43 11.64 8.99
C HIS A 670 -6.32 12.20 10.11
N PRO A 671 -5.83 12.26 11.36
CA PRO A 671 -6.62 12.83 12.44
C PRO A 671 -6.70 14.36 12.32
N THR A 672 -7.90 14.88 12.50
CA THR A 672 -8.23 16.32 12.50
C THR A 672 -8.67 16.79 13.89
N GLY A 673 -8.61 18.10 14.11
CA GLY A 673 -8.86 18.73 15.41
C GLY A 673 -7.69 19.58 15.89
N THR A 674 -7.86 20.15 17.09
CA THR A 674 -6.93 21.09 17.71
C THR A 674 -6.46 20.63 19.10
N GLY A 675 -5.29 21.09 19.52
CA GLY A 675 -4.74 20.87 20.86
C GLY A 675 -3.69 19.76 20.96
N PRO A 676 -2.97 19.66 22.10
CA PRO A 676 -1.83 18.75 22.27
C PRO A 676 -2.18 17.28 22.12
N VAL A 677 -3.38 16.86 22.54
CA VAL A 677 -3.86 15.48 22.41
C VAL A 677 -4.02 15.09 20.94
N VAL A 678 -4.50 16.01 20.09
CA VAL A 678 -4.57 15.80 18.64
C VAL A 678 -3.18 15.81 18.02
N TRP A 679 -2.27 16.67 18.48
CA TRP A 679 -0.88 16.68 18.00
C TRP A 679 -0.17 15.35 18.27
N TYR A 680 -0.32 14.79 19.47
CA TYR A 680 0.17 13.46 19.82
C TYR A 680 -0.40 12.40 18.85
N GLN A 681 -1.71 12.42 18.62
CA GLN A 681 -2.37 11.45 17.73
C GLN A 681 -1.97 11.63 16.26
N LYS A 682 -1.71 12.86 15.79
CA LYS A 682 -1.20 13.12 14.43
C LYS A 682 0.13 12.42 14.19
N PHE A 683 1.08 12.53 15.12
CA PHE A 683 2.35 11.84 14.99
C PHE A 683 2.21 10.32 15.15
N GLU A 684 1.41 9.87 16.11
CA GLU A 684 1.14 8.44 16.32
C GLU A 684 0.57 7.77 15.05
N TYR A 685 -0.45 8.39 14.45
CA TYR A 685 -1.05 7.91 13.21
C TYR A 685 -0.03 7.95 12.07
N ALA A 686 0.75 9.02 11.97
CA ALA A 686 1.78 9.13 10.94
C ALA A 686 2.79 7.99 11.03
N VAL A 687 3.40 7.75 12.19
CA VAL A 687 4.36 6.66 12.41
C VAL A 687 3.71 5.29 12.21
N GLY A 688 2.47 5.09 12.70
CA GLY A 688 1.72 3.86 12.51
C GLY A 688 1.46 3.55 11.03
N HIS A 689 1.09 4.56 10.23
CA HIS A 689 0.89 4.38 8.79
C HIS A 689 2.21 4.27 8.02
N TRP A 690 3.26 5.02 8.42
CA TRP A 690 4.55 5.00 7.75
C TRP A 690 5.28 3.68 7.94
N LEU A 691 5.32 3.15 9.18
CA LEU A 691 6.16 2.00 9.55
C LEU A 691 5.35 0.73 9.80
N GLN A 692 4.39 0.77 10.72
CA GLN A 692 3.69 -0.45 11.14
C GLN A 692 2.79 -1.02 10.04
N LYS A 693 1.88 -0.21 9.49
CA LYS A 693 0.94 -0.65 8.44
C LYS A 693 1.63 -1.07 7.16
N THR A 694 2.71 -0.39 6.78
CA THR A 694 3.52 -0.77 5.61
C THR A 694 4.25 -2.09 5.86
N ALA A 695 4.80 -2.32 7.05
CA ALA A 695 5.41 -3.59 7.41
C ALA A 695 4.42 -4.74 7.39
N GLU A 696 3.24 -4.57 7.99
CA GLU A 696 2.16 -5.55 7.94
C GLU A 696 1.75 -5.88 6.50
N HIS A 697 1.59 -4.84 5.66
CA HIS A 697 1.24 -5.02 4.25
C HIS A 697 2.31 -5.77 3.45
N VAL A 698 3.58 -5.46 3.67
CA VAL A 698 4.71 -6.04 2.91
C VAL A 698 5.03 -7.47 3.34
N PHE A 699 5.07 -7.73 4.65
CA PHE A 699 5.40 -9.05 5.18
C PHE A 699 4.22 -10.04 5.14
N GLY A 700 2.98 -9.54 5.14
CA GLY A 700 1.80 -10.38 4.98
C GLY A 700 0.51 -9.61 4.72
N CYS A 701 -0.29 -9.43 5.78
CA CYS A 701 -1.58 -8.76 5.73
C CYS A 701 -1.69 -7.71 6.83
N VAL A 702 -2.34 -6.60 6.51
CA VAL A 702 -2.76 -5.62 7.52
C VAL A 702 -3.72 -6.29 8.50
N LEU A 703 -3.50 -6.12 9.80
CA LEU A 703 -4.31 -6.82 10.81
C LEU A 703 -5.71 -6.21 11.00
N CYS A 704 -5.88 -4.95 10.62
CA CYS A 704 -7.12 -4.22 10.79
C CYS A 704 -7.26 -3.13 9.72
N SER A 705 -8.40 -3.15 9.04
CA SER A 705 -8.96 -2.02 8.31
C SER A 705 -9.70 -1.12 9.31
N PRO A 706 -9.38 0.18 9.42
CA PRO A 706 -10.10 1.10 10.30
C PRO A 706 -11.54 1.33 9.81
N GLY A 707 -12.50 1.46 10.73
CA GLY A 707 -13.92 1.65 10.38
C GLY A 707 -14.23 2.93 9.60
N CYS A 708 -13.41 3.97 9.76
CA CYS A 708 -13.65 5.28 9.14
C CYS A 708 -13.51 5.29 7.61
N PHE A 709 -12.62 4.49 7.01
CA PHE A 709 -12.43 4.51 5.56
C PHE A 709 -11.82 3.21 5.01
N SER A 710 -12.67 2.22 4.77
CA SER A 710 -12.25 0.88 4.33
C SER A 710 -13.20 0.23 3.33
N LEU A 711 -12.65 -0.29 2.23
CA LEU A 711 -13.40 -0.94 1.16
C LEU A 711 -13.31 -2.46 1.29
N PHE A 712 -14.44 -3.15 1.30
CA PHE A 712 -14.56 -4.59 1.44
C PHE A 712 -15.16 -5.23 0.18
N ARG A 713 -14.67 -6.42 -0.18
CA ARG A 713 -15.21 -7.23 -1.26
C ARG A 713 -16.45 -8.00 -0.79
N GLY A 714 -17.55 -7.89 -1.52
CA GLY A 714 -18.78 -8.62 -1.24
C GLY A 714 -18.55 -10.13 -1.13
N ALA A 715 -17.85 -10.74 -2.08
CA ALA A 715 -17.51 -12.16 -2.03
C ALA A 715 -16.73 -12.58 -0.77
N ALA A 716 -15.89 -11.71 -0.23
CA ALA A 716 -15.12 -11.99 0.97
C ALA A 716 -15.98 -11.89 2.24
N LEU A 717 -16.86 -10.89 2.27
CA LEU A 717 -17.84 -10.73 3.35
C LEU A 717 -18.83 -11.89 3.37
N MET A 718 -19.37 -12.29 2.22
CA MET A 718 -20.33 -13.40 2.07
C MET A 718 -19.77 -14.81 2.34
N ASP A 719 -18.50 -14.93 2.71
CA ASP A 719 -17.99 -16.23 3.16
C ASP A 719 -18.71 -16.63 4.46
N ASP A 720 -19.19 -17.88 4.52
CA ASP A 720 -19.98 -18.39 5.64
C ASP A 720 -19.24 -18.24 6.98
N ASN A 721 -17.92 -18.40 7.01
CA ASN A 721 -17.13 -18.25 8.23
C ASN A 721 -16.83 -16.78 8.59
N VAL A 722 -17.21 -15.83 7.75
CA VAL A 722 -17.05 -14.39 7.99
C VAL A 722 -18.38 -13.80 8.43
N MET A 723 -19.36 -13.68 7.52
CA MET A 723 -20.62 -13.00 7.81
C MET A 723 -21.40 -13.65 8.96
N LYS A 724 -21.52 -14.98 8.96
CA LYS A 724 -22.28 -15.72 9.98
C LYS A 724 -21.60 -15.67 11.35
N ARG A 725 -20.27 -15.75 11.41
CA ARG A 725 -19.53 -15.56 12.68
C ARG A 725 -19.61 -14.12 13.16
N TYR A 726 -19.66 -13.16 12.24
CA TYR A 726 -19.80 -11.75 12.59
C TYR A 726 -21.14 -11.43 13.25
N THR A 727 -22.20 -12.24 13.04
CA THR A 727 -23.50 -12.09 13.74
C THR A 727 -23.58 -12.76 15.10
N THR A 728 -22.55 -13.49 15.54
CA THR A 728 -22.56 -14.20 16.81
C THR A 728 -22.72 -13.23 17.99
N LYS A 729 -23.76 -13.43 18.79
CA LYS A 729 -24.00 -12.62 20.00
C LYS A 729 -22.85 -12.80 20.99
N ALA A 730 -22.48 -11.73 21.68
CA ALA A 730 -21.55 -11.84 22.80
C ALA A 730 -22.21 -12.62 23.93
N SER A 731 -21.69 -13.82 24.20
CA SER A 731 -22.15 -14.74 25.26
C SER A 731 -21.21 -14.79 26.47
N GLU A 732 -19.95 -14.45 26.28
CA GLU A 732 -18.88 -14.54 27.28
C GLU A 732 -18.21 -13.18 27.42
N ALA A 733 -17.57 -12.92 28.55
CA ALA A 733 -16.85 -11.67 28.81
C ALA A 733 -15.83 -11.32 27.72
N SER A 734 -15.08 -12.31 27.22
CA SER A 734 -14.10 -12.16 26.12
C SER A 734 -14.75 -11.66 24.83
N HIS A 735 -15.97 -12.13 24.52
CA HIS A 735 -16.72 -11.76 23.33
C HIS A 735 -17.09 -10.28 23.32
N TYR A 736 -17.41 -9.69 24.46
CA TYR A 736 -17.69 -8.24 24.53
C TYR A 736 -16.46 -7.39 24.19
N ILE A 737 -15.26 -7.83 24.60
CA ILE A 737 -14.02 -7.12 24.29
C ILE A 737 -13.57 -7.36 22.85
N GLN A 738 -13.64 -8.60 22.38
CA GLN A 738 -13.15 -8.95 21.05
C GLN A 738 -14.11 -8.48 19.95
N TYR A 739 -15.41 -8.77 20.09
CA TYR A 739 -16.39 -8.57 19.04
C TYR A 739 -17.03 -7.19 19.06
N ASP A 740 -17.34 -6.65 20.25
CA ASP A 740 -18.12 -5.40 20.37
C ASP A 740 -17.26 -4.15 20.59
N GLN A 741 -16.07 -4.25 21.22
CA GLN A 741 -15.13 -3.12 21.37
C GLN A 741 -14.14 -2.97 20.21
N GLY A 742 -14.02 -4.01 19.36
CA GLY A 742 -13.09 -4.04 18.24
C GLY A 742 -13.74 -4.67 17.02
N GLU A 743 -14.96 -4.25 16.69
CA GLU A 743 -15.80 -4.80 15.64
C GLU A 743 -15.10 -4.79 14.27
N ASP A 744 -14.39 -3.71 13.94
CA ASP A 744 -13.61 -3.60 12.69
C ASP A 744 -12.41 -4.58 12.69
N ARG A 745 -11.74 -4.75 13.84
CA ARG A 745 -10.63 -5.71 14.03
C ARG A 745 -11.13 -7.15 13.96
N TRP A 746 -12.29 -7.41 14.53
CA TRP A 746 -12.92 -8.72 14.54
C TRP A 746 -13.29 -9.14 13.13
N LEU A 747 -13.94 -8.25 12.36
CA LEU A 747 -14.25 -8.51 10.96
C LEU A 747 -12.99 -8.80 10.13
N CYS A 748 -11.91 -8.05 10.36
CA CYS A 748 -10.62 -8.31 9.70
C CYS A 748 -10.02 -9.66 10.13
N THR A 749 -10.07 -10.00 11.41
CA THR A 749 -9.56 -11.28 11.93
C THR A 749 -10.27 -12.46 11.25
N LEU A 750 -11.59 -12.38 11.10
CA LEU A 750 -12.38 -13.39 10.37
C LEU A 750 -11.96 -13.50 8.90
N LEU A 751 -11.77 -12.38 8.19
CA LEU A 751 -11.28 -12.37 6.81
C LEU A 751 -9.91 -13.04 6.69
N LEU A 752 -8.97 -12.69 7.58
CA LEU A 752 -7.62 -13.23 7.59
C LEU A 752 -7.61 -14.75 7.84
N GLN A 753 -8.37 -15.21 8.84
CA GLN A 753 -8.53 -16.63 9.18
C GLN A 753 -9.15 -17.45 8.03
N GLN A 754 -10.01 -16.81 7.22
CA GLN A 754 -10.68 -17.46 6.10
C GLN A 754 -9.88 -17.44 4.79
N GLY A 755 -8.69 -16.82 4.79
CA GLY A 755 -7.77 -16.86 3.64
C GLY A 755 -7.75 -15.58 2.79
N TRP A 756 -8.54 -14.57 3.15
CA TRP A 756 -8.56 -13.29 2.46
C TRP A 756 -7.40 -12.40 2.89
N ARG A 757 -6.85 -11.64 1.95
CA ARG A 757 -5.84 -10.62 2.24
C ARG A 757 -6.51 -9.29 2.57
N VAL A 758 -5.98 -8.61 3.59
CA VAL A 758 -6.32 -7.22 3.90
C VAL A 758 -5.12 -6.34 3.54
N GLU A 759 -5.35 -5.31 2.72
CA GLU A 759 -4.32 -4.41 2.20
C GLU A 759 -4.45 -2.97 2.71
N TYR A 760 -3.36 -2.22 2.57
CA TYR A 760 -3.25 -0.81 2.91
C TYR A 760 -2.83 -0.07 1.64
N ASN A 761 -3.50 1.05 1.35
CA ASN A 761 -3.16 1.91 0.23
C ASN A 761 -2.75 3.31 0.72
N ALA A 762 -1.44 3.53 0.78
CA ALA A 762 -0.87 4.81 1.25
C ALA A 762 -1.15 6.03 0.36
N ALA A 763 -1.70 5.84 -0.84
CA ALA A 763 -2.10 6.94 -1.74
C ALA A 763 -3.58 7.33 -1.60
N SER A 764 -4.36 6.56 -0.82
CA SER A 764 -5.79 6.75 -0.63
C SER A 764 -6.02 7.44 0.70
N ASP A 765 -6.10 8.77 0.72
CA ASP A 765 -6.18 9.57 1.95
C ASP A 765 -7.64 9.84 2.37
N ALA A 766 -7.90 9.77 3.67
CA ALA A 766 -9.14 10.20 4.32
C ALA A 766 -8.86 10.85 5.68
N TYR A 767 -9.79 11.67 6.15
CA TYR A 767 -9.66 12.47 7.37
C TYR A 767 -10.79 12.13 8.35
N THR A 768 -10.50 12.12 9.64
CA THR A 768 -11.47 11.81 10.72
C THR A 768 -11.20 12.71 11.92
N ASN A 769 -12.20 12.92 12.78
CA ASN A 769 -12.03 13.69 14.01
C ASN A 769 -11.27 12.86 15.06
N ALA A 770 -10.27 13.48 15.67
CA ALA A 770 -9.58 12.90 16.80
C ALA A 770 -10.08 13.51 18.12
N PRO A 771 -10.08 12.72 19.21
CA PRO A 771 -10.33 13.23 20.55
C PRO A 771 -9.48 14.47 20.87
N GLN A 772 -10.12 15.55 21.28
CA GLN A 772 -9.44 16.79 21.68
C GLN A 772 -9.12 16.80 23.18
N ASP A 773 -10.02 16.23 23.97
CA ASP A 773 -9.89 16.16 25.42
C ASP A 773 -9.14 14.91 25.87
N PHE A 774 -8.32 15.07 26.91
CA PHE A 774 -7.55 13.97 27.49
C PHE A 774 -8.44 12.81 27.97
N LYS A 775 -9.62 13.11 28.53
CA LYS A 775 -10.60 12.11 28.97
C LYS A 775 -11.16 11.29 27.81
N GLU A 776 -11.50 11.95 26.71
CA GLU A 776 -12.02 11.27 25.52
C GLU A 776 -10.94 10.37 24.89
N PHE A 777 -9.70 10.87 24.81
CA PHE A 777 -8.56 10.08 24.36
C PHE A 777 -8.36 8.80 25.19
N TYR A 778 -8.36 8.90 26.53
CA TYR A 778 -8.25 7.72 27.40
C TYR A 778 -9.44 6.76 27.20
N ASN A 779 -10.67 7.26 27.08
CA ASN A 779 -11.85 6.44 26.84
C ASN A 779 -11.82 5.69 25.50
N GLN A 780 -11.33 6.32 24.44
CA GLN A 780 -11.11 5.64 23.15
C GLN A 780 -10.11 4.49 23.32
N ARG A 781 -9.00 4.75 24.01
CA ARG A 781 -7.89 3.79 24.17
C ARG A 781 -8.23 2.63 25.09
N ARG A 782 -9.10 2.84 26.07
CA ARG A 782 -9.71 1.77 26.88
C ARG A 782 -10.35 0.69 26.01
N ARG A 783 -10.94 1.05 24.87
CA ARG A 783 -11.54 0.08 23.93
C ARG A 783 -10.49 -0.55 23.03
N TRP A 784 -9.65 0.30 22.45
CA TRP A 784 -8.72 -0.09 21.40
C TRP A 784 -7.59 -0.99 21.90
N GLY A 785 -7.05 -0.72 23.09
CA GLY A 785 -5.98 -1.52 23.68
C GLY A 785 -6.38 -2.98 23.83
N PRO A 786 -7.42 -3.31 24.63
CA PRO A 786 -7.79 -4.69 24.92
C PRO A 786 -8.34 -5.40 23.68
N SER A 787 -9.09 -4.71 22.80
CA SER A 787 -9.59 -5.32 21.57
C SER A 787 -8.48 -5.63 20.56
N THR A 788 -7.42 -4.81 20.52
CA THR A 788 -6.21 -5.11 19.73
C THR A 788 -5.54 -6.37 20.24
N MET A 789 -5.31 -6.47 21.56
CA MET A 789 -4.69 -7.67 22.13
C MET A 789 -5.55 -8.92 21.94
N ALA A 790 -6.86 -8.85 22.19
CA ALA A 790 -7.76 -9.99 22.06
C ALA A 790 -7.77 -10.55 20.63
N ASN A 791 -7.92 -9.69 19.62
CA ASN A 791 -7.95 -10.12 18.21
C ASN A 791 -6.59 -10.61 17.72
N THR A 792 -5.49 -9.96 18.11
CA THR A 792 -4.15 -10.42 17.72
C THR A 792 -3.80 -11.75 18.40
N ILE A 793 -4.14 -11.95 19.68
CA ILE A 793 -3.90 -13.23 20.38
C ILE A 793 -4.73 -14.35 19.75
N ASP A 794 -5.98 -14.11 19.39
CA ASP A 794 -6.81 -15.09 18.66
C ASP A 794 -6.16 -15.48 17.32
N LEU A 795 -5.74 -14.49 16.52
CA LEU A 795 -5.04 -14.73 15.26
C LEU A 795 -3.74 -15.50 15.44
N LEU A 796 -2.96 -15.19 16.48
CA LEU A 796 -1.73 -15.88 16.81
C LEU A 796 -1.98 -17.32 17.27
N GLY A 797 -3.03 -17.54 18.07
CA GLY A 797 -3.47 -18.87 18.50
C GLY A 797 -3.90 -19.75 17.33
N SER A 798 -4.60 -19.19 16.35
CA SER A 798 -4.93 -19.88 15.09
C SER A 798 -3.82 -19.79 14.02
N GLY A 799 -2.65 -19.23 14.34
CA GLY A 799 -1.67 -18.75 13.37
C GLY A 799 -1.15 -19.83 12.40
N GLN A 800 -0.99 -21.06 12.87
CA GLN A 800 -0.56 -22.18 12.02
C GLN A 800 -1.63 -22.55 10.98
N LEU A 801 -2.91 -22.62 11.39
CA LEU A 801 -4.02 -22.91 10.50
C LEU A 801 -4.25 -21.74 9.54
N THR A 802 -4.17 -20.51 10.03
CA THR A 802 -4.30 -19.30 9.23
C THR A 802 -3.21 -19.21 8.17
N ALA A 803 -1.94 -19.52 8.51
CA ALA A 803 -0.85 -19.53 7.54
C ALA A 803 -0.98 -20.62 6.46
N GLN A 804 -1.68 -21.72 6.75
CA GLN A 804 -1.97 -22.76 5.76
C GLN A 804 -3.10 -22.36 4.81
N ARG A 805 -4.13 -21.67 5.31
CA ARG A 805 -5.28 -21.23 4.50
C ARG A 805 -5.00 -19.94 3.72
N ASN A 806 -4.31 -18.99 4.35
CA ASN A 806 -4.06 -17.68 3.79
C ASN A 806 -2.66 -17.61 3.15
N SER A 807 -2.61 -17.59 1.83
CA SER A 807 -1.34 -17.55 1.07
C SER A 807 -0.48 -16.29 1.30
N SER A 808 -1.04 -15.27 1.95
CA SER A 808 -0.38 -14.02 2.31
C SER A 808 0.20 -14.04 3.73
N ILE A 809 -0.26 -14.95 4.61
CA ILE A 809 0.24 -15.08 5.99
C ILE A 809 1.26 -16.21 6.04
N SER A 810 2.51 -15.89 6.37
CA SER A 810 3.57 -16.88 6.52
C SER A 810 3.86 -17.19 7.99
N LYS A 811 4.51 -18.33 8.28
CA LYS A 811 4.97 -18.65 9.65
C LYS A 811 5.94 -17.59 10.22
N LEU A 812 6.80 -17.02 9.37
CA LEU A 812 7.70 -15.93 9.77
C LEU A 812 6.92 -14.64 10.08
N TYR A 813 5.83 -14.37 9.34
CA TYR A 813 4.95 -13.25 9.66
C TYR A 813 4.24 -13.45 11.00
N ILE A 814 3.77 -14.66 11.30
CA ILE A 814 3.24 -15.00 12.63
C ILE A 814 4.31 -14.78 13.71
N LEU A 815 5.55 -15.22 13.50
CA LEU A 815 6.65 -14.97 14.44
C LEU A 815 6.90 -13.46 14.65
N TYR A 816 6.92 -12.66 13.59
CA TYR A 816 7.03 -11.20 13.68
C TYR A 816 5.91 -10.60 14.54
N GLN A 817 4.68 -11.09 14.39
CA GLN A 817 3.53 -10.64 15.18
C GLN A 817 3.59 -11.11 16.64
N VAL A 818 4.13 -12.31 16.92
CA VAL A 818 4.41 -12.78 18.28
C VAL A 818 5.42 -11.86 18.97
N ILE A 819 6.53 -11.54 18.30
CA ILE A 819 7.58 -10.66 18.85
C ILE A 819 7.01 -9.25 19.08
N SER A 820 6.24 -8.71 18.12
CA SER A 820 5.61 -7.38 18.25
C SER A 820 4.59 -7.32 19.39
N MET A 821 3.81 -8.39 19.59
CA MET A 821 2.88 -8.51 20.72
C MET A 821 3.62 -8.62 22.05
N ALA A 822 4.67 -9.44 22.13
CA ALA A 822 5.51 -9.56 23.32
C ALA A 822 6.16 -8.21 23.70
N ALA A 823 6.72 -7.50 22.72
CA ALA A 823 7.26 -6.16 22.87
C ALA A 823 6.21 -5.17 23.43
N SER A 824 4.96 -5.23 22.94
CA SER A 824 3.88 -4.37 23.40
C SER A 824 3.43 -4.69 24.83
N ILE A 825 3.44 -5.97 25.22
CA ILE A 825 3.11 -6.41 26.59
C ILE A 825 4.20 -6.00 27.58
N LEU A 826 5.47 -6.09 27.18
CA LEU A 826 6.65 -5.74 28.01
C LEU A 826 6.98 -4.24 28.03
N GLY A 827 6.22 -3.42 27.30
CA GLY A 827 6.41 -1.97 27.20
C GLY A 827 6.50 -1.27 28.57
N PRO A 828 5.55 -1.46 29.51
CA PRO A 828 5.58 -0.84 30.83
C PRO A 828 6.88 -1.09 31.61
N ALA A 829 7.31 -2.35 31.71
CA ALA A 829 8.54 -2.71 32.41
C ALA A 829 9.78 -2.07 31.77
N THR A 830 9.81 -2.01 30.45
CA THR A 830 10.89 -1.35 29.69
C THR A 830 10.99 0.12 30.04
N ILE A 831 9.86 0.83 30.11
CA ILE A 831 9.84 2.24 30.48
C ILE A 831 10.33 2.44 31.93
N CYS A 832 9.96 1.56 32.85
CA CYS A 832 10.46 1.61 34.23
C CYS A 832 12.00 1.41 34.29
N LEU A 833 12.55 0.46 33.54
CA LEU A 833 14.01 0.24 33.45
C LEU A 833 14.72 1.46 32.87
N MET A 834 14.17 2.05 31.81
CA MET A 834 14.72 3.24 31.17
C MET A 834 14.77 4.44 32.13
N ILE A 835 13.71 4.65 32.92
CA ILE A 835 13.66 5.72 33.94
C ILE A 835 14.59 5.40 35.13
N SER A 836 14.68 4.13 35.53
CA SER A 836 15.63 3.71 36.57
C SER A 836 17.08 4.05 36.16
N GLY A 837 17.46 3.74 34.92
CA GLY A 837 18.78 4.09 34.39
C GLY A 837 19.06 5.59 34.41
N SER A 838 18.05 6.43 34.14
CA SER A 838 18.23 7.88 34.21
C SER A 838 18.38 8.41 35.64
N PHE A 839 17.73 7.81 36.63
CA PHE A 839 17.95 8.14 38.03
C PHE A 839 19.35 7.79 38.52
N VAL A 840 19.88 6.63 38.14
CA VAL A 840 21.27 6.24 38.45
C VAL A 840 22.25 7.27 37.86
N PHE A 841 22.02 7.69 36.62
CA PHE A 841 22.92 8.62 35.94
C PHE A 841 22.85 10.06 36.49
N ILE A 842 21.64 10.61 36.67
CA ILE A 842 21.44 12.03 37.05
C ILE A 842 21.68 12.26 38.54
N PHE A 843 21.14 11.38 39.39
CA PHE A 843 21.15 11.56 40.84
C PHE A 843 22.24 10.74 41.54
N ASN A 844 23.03 9.95 40.79
CA ASN A 844 24.05 9.05 41.32
C ASN A 844 23.48 8.11 42.41
N MET A 845 22.24 7.65 42.18
CA MET A 845 21.52 6.76 43.10
C MET A 845 22.01 5.33 42.97
N GLU A 846 21.91 4.57 44.05
CA GLU A 846 22.07 3.11 44.00
C GLU A 846 21.02 2.50 43.06
N GLU A 847 21.43 1.52 42.24
CA GLU A 847 20.58 0.85 41.24
C GLU A 847 19.27 0.31 41.85
N ASN A 848 19.36 -0.29 43.04
CA ASN A 848 18.21 -0.82 43.78
C ASN A 848 17.18 0.27 44.13
N SER A 849 17.69 1.39 44.64
CA SER A 849 16.86 2.53 45.05
C SER A 849 16.25 3.25 43.84
N ALA A 850 17.01 3.36 42.75
CA ALA A 850 16.55 3.92 41.49
C ALA A 850 15.44 3.08 40.85
N LEU A 851 15.60 1.75 40.82
CA LEU A 851 14.60 0.84 40.26
C LEU A 851 13.32 0.83 41.11
N ALA A 852 13.46 0.81 42.44
CA ALA A 852 12.34 0.93 43.35
C ALA A 852 11.58 2.26 43.12
N LEU A 853 12.29 3.38 42.98
CA LEU A 853 11.69 4.69 42.73
C LEU A 853 10.97 4.75 41.37
N ALA A 854 11.48 4.06 40.34
CA ALA A 854 10.84 4.00 39.02
C ALA A 854 9.57 3.13 39.02
N ILE A 855 9.52 2.05 39.80
CA ILE A 855 8.39 1.10 39.85
C ILE A 855 7.27 1.58 40.78
N VAL A 856 7.59 2.25 41.90
CA VAL A 856 6.61 2.62 42.92
C VAL A 856 5.44 3.46 42.35
N PRO A 857 5.65 4.56 41.61
CA PRO A 857 4.54 5.37 41.12
C PRO A 857 3.60 4.63 40.14
N PRO A 858 4.09 3.88 39.14
CA PRO A 858 3.23 3.04 38.29
C PRO A 858 2.48 1.96 39.06
N THR A 859 3.11 1.32 40.04
CA THR A 859 2.43 0.33 40.90
C THR A 859 1.33 0.97 41.75
N VAL A 860 1.59 2.15 42.32
CA VAL A 860 0.57 2.92 43.03
C VAL A 860 -0.58 3.28 42.09
N TYR A 861 -0.28 3.78 40.88
CA TYR A 861 -1.30 4.09 39.87
C TYR A 861 -2.14 2.86 39.49
N LEU A 862 -1.50 1.70 39.29
CA LEU A 862 -2.19 0.43 39.04
C LEU A 862 -3.14 0.08 40.19
N ILE A 863 -2.69 0.17 41.44
CA ILE A 863 -3.53 -0.10 42.63
C ILE A 863 -4.69 0.90 42.70
N LEU A 864 -4.44 2.18 42.42
CA LEU A 864 -5.47 3.22 42.40
C LEU A 864 -6.50 2.99 41.27
N CYS A 865 -6.07 2.49 40.11
CA CYS A 865 -6.99 2.14 39.02
C CYS A 865 -7.96 1.02 39.40
N PHE A 866 -7.59 0.12 40.31
CA PHE A 866 -8.52 -0.89 40.83
C PHE A 866 -9.53 -0.34 41.84
N LYS A 867 -9.22 0.75 42.55
CA LYS A 867 -10.03 1.28 43.66
C LYS A 867 -10.87 2.49 43.29
N LEU A 868 -10.40 3.33 42.37
CA LEU A 868 -11.00 4.62 42.05
C LEU A 868 -11.98 4.54 40.88
N LYS A 869 -12.84 5.55 40.76
CA LYS A 869 -13.70 5.74 39.58
C LYS A 869 -12.87 6.20 38.37
N SER A 870 -13.29 5.80 37.16
CA SER A 870 -12.62 6.10 35.88
C SER A 870 -12.21 7.57 35.73
N ASP A 871 -13.08 8.52 36.09
CA ASP A 871 -12.80 9.95 35.95
C ASP A 871 -11.64 10.43 36.84
N VAL A 872 -11.56 9.90 38.06
CA VAL A 872 -10.46 10.19 38.98
C VAL A 872 -9.17 9.55 38.49
N GLN A 873 -9.24 8.32 37.95
CA GLN A 873 -8.09 7.63 37.38
C GLN A 873 -7.48 8.42 36.21
N ILE A 874 -8.33 8.97 35.33
CA ILE A 874 -7.90 9.81 34.20
C ILE A 874 -7.30 11.11 34.71
N THR A 875 -7.89 11.73 35.74
CA THR A 875 -7.36 12.96 36.35
C THR A 875 -5.97 12.73 36.93
N ILE A 876 -5.78 11.63 37.68
CA ILE A 876 -4.48 11.22 38.20
C ILE A 876 -3.51 10.94 37.04
N ALA A 877 -3.97 10.26 35.99
CA ALA A 877 -3.15 9.99 34.81
C ALA A 877 -2.71 11.27 34.11
N ALA A 878 -3.55 12.31 34.06
CA ALA A 878 -3.20 13.60 33.47
C ALA A 878 -2.09 14.31 34.27
N ILE A 879 -2.23 14.35 35.61
CA ILE A 879 -1.21 14.91 36.50
C ILE A 879 0.10 14.12 36.39
N MET A 880 0.02 12.79 36.46
CA MET A 880 1.19 11.93 36.31
C MET A 880 1.82 12.10 34.92
N SER A 881 1.04 12.22 33.85
CA SER A 881 1.57 12.43 32.49
C SER A 881 2.39 13.70 32.38
N LEU A 882 1.98 14.78 33.06
CA LEU A 882 2.77 16.01 33.15
C LEU A 882 4.10 15.78 33.90
N LEU A 883 4.08 15.07 35.03
CA LEU A 883 5.29 14.73 35.78
C LEU A 883 6.23 13.81 34.97
N TYR A 884 5.66 12.80 34.30
CA TYR A 884 6.41 11.89 33.44
C TYR A 884 6.98 12.56 32.19
N ALA A 885 6.34 13.62 31.69
CA ALA A 885 6.90 14.43 30.62
C ALA A 885 8.24 15.07 31.06
N PHE A 886 8.30 15.64 32.27
CA PHE A 886 9.56 16.16 32.81
C PHE A 886 10.59 15.06 33.07
N LEU A 887 10.16 13.91 33.63
CA LEU A 887 11.05 12.76 33.82
C LEU A 887 11.61 12.25 32.49
N MET A 888 10.79 12.19 31.44
CA MET A 888 11.22 11.74 30.12
C MET A 888 12.20 12.71 29.48
N ALA A 889 12.01 14.03 29.65
CA ALA A 889 12.99 15.02 29.23
C ALA A 889 14.34 14.82 29.96
N GLY A 890 14.30 14.55 31.27
CA GLY A 890 15.48 14.17 32.05
C GLY A 890 16.14 12.89 31.53
N THR A 891 15.36 11.86 31.22
CA THR A 891 15.86 10.60 30.64
C THR A 891 16.55 10.81 29.30
N VAL A 892 16.03 11.67 28.42
CA VAL A 892 16.71 12.02 27.16
C VAL A 892 18.04 12.72 27.43
N LEU A 893 18.08 13.66 28.38
CA LEU A 893 19.32 14.33 28.79
C LEU A 893 20.32 13.37 29.44
N SER A 894 19.85 12.37 30.18
CA SER A 894 20.67 11.31 30.76
C SER A 894 21.36 10.48 29.68
N ILE A 895 20.62 10.09 28.61
CA ILE A 895 21.19 9.32 27.50
C ILE A 895 22.26 10.16 26.77
N ILE A 896 21.98 11.45 26.55
CA ILE A 896 22.96 12.39 25.96
C ILE A 896 24.17 12.58 26.88
N GLY A 897 23.95 12.69 28.18
CA GLY A 897 25.02 12.81 29.17
C GLY A 897 25.90 11.57 29.22
N ASP A 898 25.32 10.38 29.10
CA ASP A 898 26.07 9.11 29.08
C ASP A 898 26.97 9.00 27.85
N LEU A 899 26.46 9.38 26.68
CA LEU A 899 27.25 9.51 25.44
C LEU A 899 28.49 10.42 25.62
N VAL A 900 28.32 11.56 26.29
CA VAL A 900 29.41 12.51 26.56
C VAL A 900 30.38 11.96 27.61
N LYS A 901 29.88 11.41 28.72
CA LYS A 901 30.70 10.89 29.83
C LYS A 901 31.60 9.74 29.37
N GLN A 902 31.09 8.87 28.51
CA GLN A 902 31.86 7.72 28.02
C GLN A 902 32.79 8.06 26.85
N ASN A 903 32.74 9.29 26.31
CA ASN A 903 33.50 9.71 25.12
C ASN A 903 33.35 8.73 23.94
N THR A 904 32.19 8.11 23.78
CA THR A 904 31.90 7.18 22.68
C THR A 904 30.45 7.34 22.24
N PHE A 905 30.22 7.30 20.94
CA PHE A 905 28.87 7.29 20.38
C PHE A 905 28.25 5.88 20.39
N MET A 906 29.01 4.84 20.78
CA MET A 906 28.62 3.43 20.70
C MET A 906 27.89 2.89 21.95
N THR A 907 27.42 3.76 22.86
CA THR A 907 26.51 3.34 23.94
C THR A 907 25.24 2.73 23.32
N PRO A 908 24.72 1.57 23.78
CA PRO A 908 23.52 0.97 23.19
C PRO A 908 22.30 1.89 23.19
N SER A 909 22.03 2.57 24.31
CA SER A 909 20.88 3.47 24.46
C SER A 909 21.04 4.74 23.63
N GLY A 910 22.25 5.31 23.56
CA GLY A 910 22.55 6.44 22.69
C GLY A 910 22.49 6.07 21.20
N LEU A 911 22.99 4.90 20.82
CA LEU A 911 22.90 4.38 19.45
C LEU A 911 21.44 4.14 19.05
N PHE A 912 20.63 3.60 19.96
CA PHE A 912 19.20 3.39 19.73
C PHE A 912 18.47 4.73 19.57
N LEU A 913 18.71 5.71 20.45
CA LEU A 913 18.07 7.03 20.38
C LEU A 913 18.47 7.77 19.10
N ILE A 914 19.77 7.88 18.81
CA ILE A 914 20.28 8.53 17.59
C ILE A 914 19.75 7.80 16.35
N GLY A 915 19.82 6.46 16.33
CA GLY A 915 19.33 5.63 15.25
C GLY A 915 17.83 5.81 15.01
N MET A 916 17.02 5.85 16.07
CA MET A 916 15.58 6.07 15.98
C MET A 916 15.26 7.48 15.45
N VAL A 917 15.93 8.52 15.96
CA VAL A 917 15.76 9.90 15.48
C VAL A 917 16.11 10.02 14.01
N ILE A 918 17.26 9.48 13.58
CA ILE A 918 17.67 9.45 12.17
C ILE A 918 16.63 8.69 11.33
N LEU A 919 16.17 7.53 11.79
CA LEU A 919 15.18 6.71 11.08
C LEU A 919 13.85 7.47 10.93
N TYR A 920 13.36 8.12 11.98
CA TYR A 920 12.11 8.90 11.93
C TYR A 920 12.25 10.15 11.06
N LEU A 921 13.36 10.88 11.15
CA LEU A 921 13.63 12.03 10.27
C LEU A 921 13.71 11.60 8.80
N THR A 922 14.40 10.49 8.52
CA THR A 922 14.50 9.93 7.16
C THR A 922 13.13 9.44 6.67
N THR A 923 12.36 8.76 7.53
CA THR A 923 11.01 8.30 7.22
C THR A 923 10.08 9.46 6.91
N ALA A 924 10.13 10.53 7.70
CA ALA A 924 9.37 11.75 7.45
C ALA A 924 9.82 12.45 6.17
N ALA A 925 11.14 12.51 5.88
CA ALA A 925 11.66 13.08 4.65
C ALA A 925 11.15 12.32 3.40
N LEU A 926 10.92 11.02 3.53
CA LEU A 926 10.29 10.20 2.48
C LEU A 926 8.77 10.45 2.33
N HIS A 927 8.16 11.20 3.26
CA HIS A 927 6.76 11.62 3.28
C HIS A 927 6.62 13.15 3.32
N PRO A 928 7.03 13.87 2.24
CA PRO A 928 7.17 15.33 2.26
C PRO A 928 5.90 16.11 2.62
N LYS A 929 4.72 15.60 2.25
CA LYS A 929 3.42 16.21 2.62
C LYS A 929 3.18 16.24 4.13
N GLU A 930 3.82 15.35 4.88
CA GLU A 930 3.64 15.16 6.32
C GLU A 930 4.96 15.34 7.07
N PHE A 931 5.98 15.88 6.42
CA PHE A 931 7.26 16.15 7.08
C PHE A 931 7.07 17.03 8.32
N SER A 932 6.11 17.96 8.27
CA SER A 932 5.72 18.81 9.40
C SER A 932 5.22 18.04 10.62
N MET A 933 4.77 16.79 10.48
CA MET A 933 4.33 15.97 11.61
C MET A 933 5.48 15.66 12.58
N VAL A 934 6.74 15.73 12.14
CA VAL A 934 7.93 15.57 12.99
C VAL A 934 7.95 16.56 14.15
N ILE A 935 7.39 17.77 13.97
CA ILE A 935 7.29 18.77 15.03
C ILE A 935 6.50 18.21 16.23
N TYR A 936 5.42 17.48 15.96
CA TYR A 936 4.63 16.81 16.99
C TYR A 936 5.33 15.57 17.56
N GLY A 937 6.36 15.05 16.90
CA GLY A 937 7.21 13.97 17.39
C GLY A 937 7.90 14.30 18.71
N LEU A 938 8.27 15.56 18.96
CA LEU A 938 8.84 15.99 20.25
C LEU A 938 7.85 15.76 21.40
N LEU A 939 6.58 16.14 21.21
CA LEU A 939 5.52 15.89 22.17
C LEU A 939 5.31 14.38 22.37
N TYR A 940 5.31 13.62 21.28
CA TYR A 940 5.18 12.17 21.34
C TYR A 940 6.29 11.51 22.16
N PHE A 941 7.56 11.90 21.94
CA PHE A 941 8.71 11.37 22.69
C PHE A 941 8.63 11.68 24.18
N ILE A 942 8.28 12.91 24.54
CA ILE A 942 8.13 13.32 25.94
C ILE A 942 6.96 12.59 26.61
N CYS A 943 5.91 12.24 25.85
CA CYS A 943 4.74 11.52 26.34
C CYS A 943 4.86 9.98 26.28
N VAL A 944 6.02 9.41 25.94
CA VAL A 944 6.20 7.94 25.86
C VAL A 944 5.77 7.22 27.14
N PRO A 945 6.13 7.67 28.37
CA PRO A 945 5.65 7.01 29.58
C PRO A 945 4.13 7.16 29.79
N SER A 946 3.53 8.26 29.33
CA SER A 946 2.07 8.40 29.37
C SER A 946 1.40 7.37 28.45
N GLY A 947 1.87 7.22 27.21
CA GLY A 947 1.29 6.33 26.21
C GLY A 947 1.56 4.83 26.43
N TYR A 948 2.77 4.46 26.84
CA TYR A 948 3.20 3.04 26.93
C TYR A 948 3.17 2.47 28.35
N LEU A 949 3.03 3.31 29.38
CA LEU A 949 2.98 2.86 30.78
C LEU A 949 1.63 3.23 31.42
N LEU A 950 1.28 4.52 31.54
CA LEU A 950 0.04 4.93 32.23
C LEU A 950 -1.23 4.51 31.46
N LEU A 951 -1.27 4.80 30.16
CA LEU A 951 -2.40 4.47 29.30
C LEU A 951 -2.57 2.96 29.16
N ALA A 952 -1.47 2.20 29.11
CA ALA A 952 -1.50 0.73 29.08
C ALA A 952 -2.13 0.16 30.36
N ILE A 953 -1.71 0.64 31.54
CA ILE A 953 -2.30 0.27 32.84
C ILE A 953 -3.79 0.60 32.86
N TYR A 954 -4.16 1.85 32.53
CA TYR A 954 -5.56 2.28 32.52
C TYR A 954 -6.41 1.42 31.58
N SER A 955 -5.90 1.15 30.38
CA SER A 955 -6.60 0.40 29.36
C SER A 955 -6.89 -1.05 29.77
N ILE A 956 -5.92 -1.74 30.39
CA ILE A 956 -6.07 -3.12 30.86
C ILE A 956 -6.99 -3.17 32.09
N VAL A 957 -6.77 -2.30 33.07
CA VAL A 957 -7.55 -2.30 34.33
C VAL A 957 -9.01 -1.92 34.08
N ASN A 958 -9.32 -1.14 33.05
CA ASN A 958 -10.71 -0.79 32.72
C ASN A 958 -11.30 -1.59 31.57
N MET A 959 -10.71 -2.72 31.18
CA MET A 959 -11.23 -3.56 30.07
C MET A 959 -12.61 -4.17 30.35
N ASN A 960 -13.02 -4.24 31.63
CA ASN A 960 -14.37 -4.66 32.01
C ASN A 960 -15.44 -3.60 31.71
N ASN A 961 -15.04 -2.35 31.44
CA ASN A 961 -15.95 -1.27 31.08
C ASN A 961 -16.12 -1.19 29.56
N VAL A 962 -17.19 -1.82 29.08
CA VAL A 962 -17.54 -1.94 27.65
C VAL A 962 -18.40 -0.77 27.13
N SER A 963 -18.45 0.36 27.84
CA SER A 963 -19.28 1.51 27.47
C SER A 963 -18.65 2.48 26.45
N TRP A 964 -19.53 3.27 25.83
CA TRP A 964 -19.41 4.58 25.15
C TRP A 964 -18.46 5.67 25.66
N GLY A 965 -18.33 5.82 26.98
CA GLY A 965 -17.44 6.78 27.64
C GLY A 965 -17.79 8.28 27.54
N THR A 966 -18.42 8.77 26.48
CA THR A 966 -18.68 10.23 26.29
C THR A 966 -20.07 10.59 25.76
N ARG A 967 -20.68 9.81 24.86
CA ARG A 967 -21.96 10.19 24.19
C ARG A 967 -23.21 9.47 24.73
N GLU A 968 -23.08 8.50 25.64
CA GLU A 968 -24.23 7.72 26.18
C GLU A 968 -25.01 8.50 27.25
N SER A 969 -24.36 9.42 27.96
CA SER A 969 -25.03 10.33 28.89
C SER A 969 -25.63 11.50 28.11
N GLY A 970 -26.90 11.37 27.70
CA GLY A 970 -27.65 12.37 26.91
C GLY A 970 -27.96 13.69 27.63
N VAL A 971 -26.97 14.29 28.30
CA VAL A 971 -27.14 15.52 29.11
C VAL A 971 -26.21 16.60 28.54
N GLN A 972 -26.82 17.67 27.99
CA GLN A 972 -26.23 19.00 27.68
C GLN A 972 -25.51 19.26 26.33
N VAL A 973 -26.09 18.93 25.17
CA VAL A 973 -25.67 19.56 23.88
C VAL A 973 -26.59 20.71 23.43
N LYS A 974 -27.73 20.94 24.10
CA LYS A 974 -28.71 21.95 23.66
C LYS A 974 -28.23 23.42 23.72
N THR A 975 -27.27 23.78 24.56
CA THR A 975 -27.11 25.21 24.92
C THR A 975 -25.83 25.89 24.42
N SER A 976 -24.82 25.16 23.91
CA SER A 976 -23.57 25.81 23.49
C SER A 976 -23.47 26.07 21.99
N ALA A 977 -23.85 25.11 21.15
CA ALA A 977 -23.65 25.21 19.69
C ALA A 977 -24.66 26.16 19.02
N LEU A 978 -25.97 25.98 19.28
CA LEU A 978 -27.00 26.84 18.69
C LEU A 978 -26.91 28.28 19.20
N ASP A 979 -26.59 28.49 20.48
CA ASP A 979 -26.43 29.83 21.05
C ASP A 979 -25.13 30.50 20.58
N ASN A 980 -24.04 29.75 20.33
CA ASN A 980 -22.83 30.32 19.72
C ASN A 980 -23.04 30.67 18.24
N ILE A 981 -23.79 29.85 17.50
CA ILE A 981 -24.16 30.15 16.10
C ILE A 981 -25.11 31.35 16.07
N LYS A 982 -26.14 31.40 16.92
CA LYS A 982 -27.03 32.56 17.05
C LYS A 982 -26.28 33.82 17.51
N LYS A 983 -25.34 33.71 18.46
CA LYS A 983 -24.47 34.83 18.88
C LYS A 983 -23.54 35.32 17.76
N LYS A 984 -23.02 34.41 16.92
CA LYS A 984 -22.21 34.78 15.75
C LYS A 984 -23.06 35.43 14.66
N PHE A 985 -24.23 34.86 14.36
CA PHE A 985 -25.18 35.43 13.41
C PHE A 985 -25.64 36.82 13.85
N MET A 986 -26.00 37.00 15.13
CA MET A 986 -26.39 38.31 15.67
C MET A 986 -25.25 39.32 15.70
N LYS A 987 -23.99 38.89 15.91
CA LYS A 987 -22.82 39.79 15.80
C LYS A 987 -22.53 40.21 14.36
N ALA A 988 -22.85 39.39 13.36
CA ALA A 988 -22.63 39.73 11.96
C ALA A 988 -23.68 40.72 11.41
N THR A 989 -24.92 40.70 11.91
CA THR A 989 -25.99 41.59 11.40
C THR A 989 -26.15 42.92 12.15
N CYS A 990 -25.57 43.10 13.34
CA CYS A 990 -25.74 44.33 14.11
C CYS A 990 -24.62 45.37 13.90
N CYS A 991 -24.30 45.67 12.64
CA CYS A 991 -23.65 46.93 12.28
C CYS A 991 -24.73 47.93 11.83
N ARG A 992 -25.52 48.45 12.79
CA ARG A 992 -26.35 49.69 12.75
C ARG A 992 -27.52 49.59 13.74
N CYS A 993 -27.25 49.61 15.05
CA CYS A 993 -28.20 50.16 16.03
C CYS A 993 -27.53 50.32 17.41
N PRO A 994 -27.54 51.52 18.02
CA PRO A 994 -26.98 51.75 19.35
C PRO A 994 -28.02 51.44 20.45
N CYS A 995 -28.46 50.20 20.54
CA CYS A 995 -29.44 49.77 21.54
C CYS A 995 -29.01 48.43 22.17
N PHE A 996 -28.12 48.45 23.16
CA PHE A 996 -28.14 47.43 24.22
C PHE A 996 -27.24 47.86 25.41
N GLU A 997 -27.86 48.51 26.39
CA GLU A 997 -27.34 48.60 27.75
C GLU A 997 -28.07 47.57 28.63
N SER A 998 -27.32 47.01 29.59
CA SER A 998 -27.70 46.17 30.73
C SER A 998 -27.88 44.65 30.52
N GLU A 999 -26.82 43.90 30.87
CA GLU A 999 -26.71 42.44 30.94
C GLU A 999 -27.40 41.80 32.19
N ASP A 1000 -28.13 42.56 33.00
CA ASP A 1000 -28.58 42.08 34.32
C ASP A 1000 -30.01 41.50 34.39
N GLU A 1001 -30.86 41.65 33.37
CA GLU A 1001 -32.21 41.06 33.39
C GLU A 1001 -32.24 39.60 32.87
N MET A 1002 -31.40 39.23 31.91
CA MET A 1002 -31.43 37.90 31.30
C MET A 1002 -30.97 36.78 32.27
N ASN A 1003 -30.10 37.10 33.24
CA ASN A 1003 -29.66 36.14 34.26
C ASN A 1003 -30.75 35.86 35.32
N LYS A 1004 -31.74 36.75 35.51
CA LYS A 1004 -32.85 36.52 36.45
C LYS A 1004 -33.94 35.63 35.86
N GLU A 1005 -34.22 35.73 34.57
CA GLU A 1005 -35.23 34.87 33.92
C GLU A 1005 -34.77 33.41 33.81
N VAL A 1006 -33.47 33.16 33.58
CA VAL A 1006 -32.93 31.79 33.50
C VAL A 1006 -33.01 31.07 34.86
N LEU A 1007 -32.71 31.78 35.96
CA LEU A 1007 -32.81 31.23 37.32
C LEU A 1007 -34.25 31.00 37.78
N GLN A 1008 -35.21 31.79 37.29
CA GLN A 1008 -36.64 31.55 37.54
C GLN A 1008 -37.19 30.37 36.73
N ALA A 1009 -36.76 30.18 35.48
CA ALA A 1009 -37.18 29.05 34.65
C ALA A 1009 -36.69 27.68 35.18
N GLU A 1010 -35.49 27.61 35.77
CA GLU A 1010 -34.98 26.35 36.35
C GLU A 1010 -35.71 25.90 37.62
N ASN A 1011 -36.21 26.84 38.44
CA ASN A 1011 -36.93 26.51 39.67
C ASN A 1011 -38.39 26.12 39.42
N THR A 1012 -39.03 26.67 38.38
CA THR A 1012 -40.39 26.28 37.97
C THR A 1012 -40.40 24.84 37.41
N ASN A 1013 -39.42 24.49 36.58
CA ASN A 1013 -39.34 23.15 35.97
C ASN A 1013 -39.11 22.02 37.00
N LYS A 1014 -38.36 22.26 38.09
CA LYS A 1014 -38.18 21.24 39.14
C LYS A 1014 -39.44 21.00 39.97
N THR A 1015 -40.25 22.04 40.18
CA THR A 1015 -41.46 21.95 41.00
C THR A 1015 -42.60 21.28 40.23
N GLU A 1016 -42.74 21.59 38.94
CA GLU A 1016 -43.72 20.94 38.06
C GLU A 1016 -43.41 19.46 37.82
N MET A 1017 -42.13 19.09 37.66
CA MET A 1017 -41.74 17.69 37.50
C MET A 1017 -42.09 16.83 38.73
N LEU A 1018 -41.95 17.39 39.94
CA LEU A 1018 -42.27 16.67 41.18
C LEU A 1018 -43.79 16.46 41.34
N GLN A 1019 -44.61 17.46 40.98
CA GLN A 1019 -46.07 17.33 41.00
C GLN A 1019 -46.61 16.42 39.88
N MET A 1020 -45.96 16.39 38.72
CA MET A 1020 -46.32 15.50 37.61
C MET A 1020 -46.01 14.03 37.96
N THR A 1021 -44.89 13.77 38.64
CA THR A 1021 -44.49 12.41 39.06
C THR A 1021 -45.49 11.81 40.05
N LEU A 1022 -46.07 12.61 40.95
CA LEU A 1022 -47.10 12.15 41.90
C LEU A 1022 -48.47 11.90 41.25
N LYS A 1023 -48.85 12.63 40.20
CA LYS A 1023 -50.11 12.40 39.46
C LYS A 1023 -50.07 11.19 38.53
N ILE A 1024 -48.88 10.76 38.08
CA ILE A 1024 -48.73 9.65 37.14
C ILE A 1024 -48.92 8.28 37.81
N GLN A 1025 -48.70 8.15 39.13
CA GLN A 1025 -48.87 6.86 39.82
C GLN A 1025 -50.33 6.38 39.92
N SER A 1026 -51.34 7.25 39.75
CA SER A 1026 -52.75 6.88 39.95
C SER A 1026 -53.53 6.52 38.67
N ALA A 1027 -52.93 6.55 37.48
CA ALA A 1027 -53.66 6.41 36.21
C ALA A 1027 -53.35 5.12 35.40
N ASN A 1028 -52.64 4.14 35.99
CA ASN A 1028 -52.10 3.00 35.24
C ASN A 1028 -53.06 1.82 34.96
N ASP A 1029 -54.35 1.88 35.33
CA ASP A 1029 -55.21 0.67 35.31
C ASP A 1029 -56.29 0.57 34.22
N PHE A 1030 -56.38 1.47 33.24
CA PHE A 1030 -57.40 1.31 32.18
C PHE A 1030 -56.92 1.79 30.80
N ALA A 1031 -56.75 0.84 29.87
CA ALA A 1031 -56.74 0.95 28.39
C ALA A 1031 -55.53 0.25 27.72
N ILE A 1032 -55.53 -1.09 27.78
CA ILE A 1032 -54.73 -1.94 26.88
C ILE A 1032 -55.69 -2.42 25.79
N ASN A 1033 -55.39 -2.13 24.51
CA ASN A 1033 -56.02 -2.64 23.26
C ASN A 1033 -56.80 -1.64 22.38
N THR A 1034 -56.16 -0.56 21.89
CA THR A 1034 -56.55 0.04 20.58
C THR A 1034 -55.48 0.89 19.85
N HIS A 1035 -54.19 0.88 20.24
CA HIS A 1035 -53.25 1.95 19.83
C HIS A 1035 -52.15 1.63 18.78
N LYS A 1036 -52.24 0.57 17.96
CA LYS A 1036 -51.15 0.27 16.97
C LYS A 1036 -51.16 1.08 15.66
N SER A 1037 -52.22 1.83 15.32
CA SER A 1037 -52.28 2.61 14.08
C SER A 1037 -51.89 4.08 14.25
N VAL A 1038 -52.12 4.68 15.43
CA VAL A 1038 -51.89 6.11 15.70
C VAL A 1038 -50.40 6.48 15.71
N ASP A 1039 -49.52 5.53 16.03
CA ASP A 1039 -48.08 5.79 16.19
C ASP A 1039 -47.31 5.87 14.84
N LYS A 1040 -47.89 5.40 13.73
CA LYS A 1040 -47.18 5.33 12.43
C LYS A 1040 -46.99 6.69 11.76
N GLN A 1041 -47.89 7.64 11.97
CA GLN A 1041 -47.91 8.94 11.26
C GLN A 1041 -47.22 10.08 12.02
N THR A 1042 -47.08 9.99 13.34
CA THR A 1042 -46.62 11.09 14.21
C THR A 1042 -45.21 11.58 13.91
N TRP A 1043 -44.23 10.69 13.69
CA TRP A 1043 -42.86 11.11 13.42
C TRP A 1043 -42.66 11.67 12.01
N ILE A 1044 -43.41 11.18 11.02
CA ILE A 1044 -43.34 11.67 9.63
C ILE A 1044 -43.89 13.09 9.60
N GLU A 1045 -45.05 13.31 10.21
CA GLU A 1045 -45.67 14.64 10.35
C GLU A 1045 -44.75 15.63 11.05
N HIS A 1046 -44.02 15.19 12.08
CA HIS A 1046 -43.07 16.03 12.82
C HIS A 1046 -41.81 16.36 12.02
N LEU A 1047 -41.28 15.43 11.23
CA LEU A 1047 -40.08 15.65 10.42
C LEU A 1047 -40.38 16.46 9.14
N LEU A 1048 -41.61 16.38 8.63
CA LEU A 1048 -42.01 16.97 7.35
C LEU A 1048 -41.71 18.48 7.21
N PRO A 1049 -41.99 19.34 8.21
CA PRO A 1049 -41.68 20.77 8.12
C PRO A 1049 -40.19 21.06 8.01
N LYS A 1050 -39.35 20.21 8.62
CA LYS A 1050 -37.89 20.34 8.58
C LYS A 1050 -37.30 19.77 7.29
N PHE A 1051 -37.92 18.72 6.75
CA PHE A 1051 -37.48 18.04 5.53
C PHE A 1051 -37.33 19.03 4.37
N GLY A 1052 -38.29 19.94 4.16
CA GLY A 1052 -38.19 21.05 3.20
C GLY A 1052 -38.14 20.65 1.72
N PHE A 1053 -37.95 19.37 1.39
CA PHE A 1053 -38.08 18.81 0.05
C PHE A 1053 -39.54 18.51 -0.29
N CYS A 1054 -39.89 18.53 -1.58
CA CYS A 1054 -41.18 18.02 -2.03
C CYS A 1054 -41.27 16.50 -1.73
N LEU A 1055 -42.45 15.98 -1.40
CA LEU A 1055 -42.64 14.55 -1.20
C LEU A 1055 -43.12 13.86 -2.48
N THR A 1056 -42.61 12.66 -2.72
CA THR A 1056 -43.17 11.77 -3.74
C THR A 1056 -44.51 11.22 -3.25
N PRO A 1057 -45.60 11.24 -4.06
CA PRO A 1057 -46.97 10.97 -3.58
C PRO A 1057 -47.20 9.60 -2.91
N GLU A 1058 -46.44 8.56 -3.26
CA GLU A 1058 -46.58 7.22 -2.68
C GLU A 1058 -45.21 6.53 -2.65
N SER A 1059 -44.59 6.44 -1.49
CA SER A 1059 -43.37 5.64 -1.30
C SER A 1059 -43.53 4.67 -0.14
N GLU A 1060 -44.22 3.57 -0.40
CA GLU A 1060 -44.23 2.41 0.49
C GLU A 1060 -43.12 1.42 0.11
N LEU A 1061 -42.61 0.68 1.09
CA LEU A 1061 -41.74 -0.46 0.83
C LEU A 1061 -42.52 -1.59 0.15
N SER A 1062 -41.90 -2.27 -0.81
CA SER A 1062 -42.46 -3.50 -1.35
C SER A 1062 -42.66 -4.54 -0.26
N MET A 1063 -43.76 -5.31 -0.31
CA MET A 1063 -44.09 -6.33 0.69
C MET A 1063 -42.95 -7.34 0.88
N ASP A 1064 -42.28 -7.77 -0.20
CA ASP A 1064 -41.15 -8.70 -0.09
C ASP A 1064 -39.97 -8.11 0.71
N GLU A 1065 -39.74 -6.80 0.63
CA GLU A 1065 -38.69 -6.12 1.41
C GLU A 1065 -39.10 -5.99 2.88
N ILE A 1066 -40.39 -5.77 3.16
CA ILE A 1066 -40.93 -5.78 4.52
C ILE A 1066 -40.71 -7.15 5.16
N ASP A 1067 -41.05 -8.22 4.45
CA ASP A 1067 -40.85 -9.59 4.92
C ASP A 1067 -39.37 -9.90 5.17
N PHE A 1068 -38.48 -9.49 4.26
CA PHE A 1068 -37.03 -9.60 4.46
C PHE A 1068 -36.57 -8.91 5.75
N TRP A 1069 -37.03 -7.68 6.00
CA TRP A 1069 -36.65 -6.95 7.20
C TRP A 1069 -37.18 -7.61 8.47
N ILE A 1070 -38.42 -8.09 8.46
CA ILE A 1070 -39.02 -8.81 9.59
C ILE A 1070 -38.23 -10.09 9.90
N ASP A 1071 -37.86 -10.85 8.87
CA ASP A 1071 -37.08 -12.08 9.03
C ASP A 1071 -35.66 -11.79 9.55
N LEU A 1072 -35.01 -10.75 9.00
CA LEU A 1072 -33.68 -10.35 9.44
C LEU A 1072 -33.68 -9.87 10.89
N GLN A 1073 -34.70 -9.11 11.29
CA GLN A 1073 -34.93 -8.69 12.66
C GLN A 1073 -35.07 -9.90 13.57
N LYS A 1074 -36.05 -10.78 13.32
CA LYS A 1074 -36.30 -11.98 14.14
C LYS A 1074 -35.05 -12.86 14.27
N LYS A 1075 -34.28 -13.02 13.20
CA LYS A 1075 -33.12 -13.91 13.18
C LYS A 1075 -31.90 -13.33 13.89
N TYR A 1076 -31.58 -12.06 13.66
CA TYR A 1076 -30.31 -11.48 14.13
C TYR A 1076 -30.44 -10.15 14.86
N LEU A 1077 -31.40 -9.29 14.51
CA LEU A 1077 -31.41 -7.88 14.92
C LEU A 1077 -32.48 -7.50 15.95
N GLU A 1078 -33.26 -8.45 16.47
CA GLU A 1078 -34.15 -8.21 17.61
C GLU A 1078 -33.37 -7.63 18.80
N PRO A 1079 -33.85 -6.54 19.43
CA PRO A 1079 -33.28 -6.02 20.66
C PRO A 1079 -33.09 -7.12 21.70
N LEU A 1080 -31.93 -7.11 22.37
CA LEU A 1080 -31.67 -8.07 23.43
C LEU A 1080 -32.56 -7.73 24.62
N LYS A 1081 -33.34 -8.71 25.11
CA LYS A 1081 -34.10 -8.53 26.36
C LYS A 1081 -33.11 -8.28 27.49
N GLU A 1082 -33.27 -7.16 28.19
CA GLU A 1082 -32.43 -6.78 29.32
C GLU A 1082 -32.81 -7.62 30.54
N ASN A 1083 -32.18 -8.80 30.69
CA ASN A 1083 -32.27 -9.56 31.93
C ASN A 1083 -31.19 -9.06 32.91
N LYS A 1084 -31.62 -8.44 34.01
CA LYS A 1084 -30.72 -7.91 35.05
C LYS A 1084 -29.74 -8.97 35.56
N GLU A 1085 -30.20 -10.20 35.78
CA GLU A 1085 -29.34 -11.30 36.26
C GLU A 1085 -28.21 -11.64 35.28
N GLN A 1086 -28.54 -11.67 33.98
CA GLN A 1086 -27.55 -11.95 32.94
C GLN A 1086 -26.55 -10.80 32.80
N GLN A 1087 -27.01 -9.56 32.88
CA GLN A 1087 -26.14 -8.38 32.87
C GLN A 1087 -25.20 -8.36 34.08
N GLU A 1088 -25.70 -8.68 35.27
CA GLU A 1088 -24.89 -8.81 36.49
C GLU A 1088 -23.88 -9.94 36.38
N LYS A 1089 -24.27 -11.09 35.84
CA LYS A 1089 -23.36 -12.21 35.57
C LYS A 1089 -22.25 -11.80 34.60
N ILE A 1090 -22.59 -11.21 33.45
CA ILE A 1090 -21.59 -10.75 32.47
C ILE A 1090 -20.69 -9.67 33.08
N ALA A 1091 -21.23 -8.76 33.89
CA ALA A 1091 -20.45 -7.74 34.57
C ALA A 1091 -19.45 -8.36 35.56
N ASN A 1092 -19.84 -9.43 36.26
CA ASN A 1092 -18.96 -10.21 37.13
C ASN A 1092 -17.91 -10.98 36.33
N ASP A 1093 -18.29 -11.65 35.24
CA ASP A 1093 -17.37 -12.37 34.35
C ASP A 1093 -16.35 -11.42 33.70
N LEU A 1094 -16.77 -10.20 33.33
CA LEU A 1094 -15.88 -9.15 32.82
C LEU A 1094 -14.90 -8.66 33.88
N ARG A 1095 -15.32 -8.54 35.15
CA ARG A 1095 -14.42 -8.22 36.27
C ARG A 1095 -13.43 -9.35 36.53
N GLU A 1096 -13.87 -10.60 36.46
CA GLU A 1096 -13.00 -11.77 36.62
C GLU A 1096 -11.98 -11.84 35.48
N LEU A 1097 -12.41 -11.66 34.23
CA LEU A 1097 -11.55 -11.62 33.06
C LEU A 1097 -10.52 -10.49 33.17
N ARG A 1098 -10.94 -9.28 33.56
CA ARG A 1098 -10.04 -8.17 33.87
C ARG A 1098 -9.02 -8.57 34.93
N ASN A 1099 -9.44 -9.18 36.04
CA ASN A 1099 -8.52 -9.57 37.12
C ASN A 1099 -7.47 -10.57 36.59
N LYS A 1100 -7.89 -11.59 35.84
CA LYS A 1100 -6.98 -12.58 35.22
C LYS A 1100 -6.03 -11.93 34.22
N ALA A 1101 -6.55 -11.15 33.28
CA ALA A 1101 -5.76 -10.50 32.24
C ALA A 1101 -4.77 -9.49 32.83
N THR A 1102 -5.20 -8.67 33.80
CA THR A 1102 -4.33 -7.71 34.47
C THR A 1102 -3.25 -8.43 35.28
N LEU A 1103 -3.58 -9.53 35.96
CA LEU A 1103 -2.62 -10.34 36.69
C LEU A 1103 -1.56 -10.93 35.76
N VAL A 1104 -1.95 -11.50 34.62
CA VAL A 1104 -1.00 -12.02 33.62
C VAL A 1104 -0.13 -10.90 33.05
N TYR A 1105 -0.74 -9.76 32.70
CA TYR A 1105 -0.02 -8.60 32.17
C TYR A 1105 0.99 -8.04 33.18
N PHE A 1106 0.60 -7.92 34.45
CA PHE A 1106 1.49 -7.55 35.55
C PHE A 1106 2.60 -8.59 35.74
N PHE A 1107 2.27 -9.89 35.74
CA PHE A 1107 3.24 -10.95 35.93
C PHE A 1107 4.30 -10.99 34.84
N CYS A 1108 3.92 -10.80 33.56
CA CYS A 1108 4.88 -10.70 32.46
C CYS A 1108 5.85 -9.52 32.64
N ASN A 1109 5.34 -8.35 33.04
CA ASN A 1109 6.17 -7.17 33.30
C ASN A 1109 7.04 -7.33 34.55
N ALA A 1110 6.51 -7.93 35.62
CA ALA A 1110 7.27 -8.21 36.84
C ALA A 1110 8.38 -9.23 36.59
N LEU A 1111 8.11 -10.30 35.84
CA LEU A 1111 9.11 -11.30 35.46
C LEU A 1111 10.24 -10.66 34.64
N TRP A 1112 9.92 -9.72 33.74
CA TRP A 1112 10.92 -8.98 32.98
C TRP A 1112 11.81 -8.10 33.87
N LEU A 1113 11.21 -7.38 34.82
CA LEU A 1113 11.95 -6.58 35.81
C LEU A 1113 12.87 -7.46 36.66
N VAL A 1114 12.36 -8.58 37.14
CA VAL A 1114 13.11 -9.55 37.95
C VAL A 1114 14.24 -10.21 37.15
N ALA A 1115 13.99 -10.60 35.90
CA ALA A 1115 15.03 -11.17 35.04
C ALA A 1115 16.17 -10.19 34.77
N THR A 1116 15.84 -8.92 34.51
CA THR A 1116 16.84 -7.86 34.31
C THR A 1116 17.62 -7.59 35.60
N PHE A 1117 16.91 -7.52 36.74
CA PHE A 1117 17.52 -7.37 38.05
C PHE A 1117 18.50 -8.49 38.41
N PHE A 1118 18.11 -9.76 38.17
CA PHE A 1118 18.99 -10.89 38.45
C PHE A 1118 20.29 -10.83 37.66
N LEU A 1119 20.27 -10.38 36.40
CA LEU A 1119 21.49 -10.22 35.61
C LEU A 1119 22.36 -9.07 36.09
N GLN A 1120 21.75 -7.94 36.47
CA GLN A 1120 22.46 -6.82 37.07
C GLN A 1120 23.18 -7.24 38.36
N ALA A 1121 22.52 -8.03 39.21
CA ALA A 1121 23.09 -8.54 40.45
C ALA A 1121 24.29 -9.51 40.24
N ILE A 1122 24.34 -10.25 39.13
CA ILE A 1122 25.51 -11.09 38.80
C ILE A 1122 26.71 -10.22 38.37
N GLY A 1123 26.46 -9.01 37.87
CA GLY A 1123 27.47 -7.99 37.59
C GLY A 1123 28.42 -8.34 36.45
N GLU A 1124 29.72 -8.01 36.60
CA GLU A 1124 30.74 -8.09 35.55
C GLU A 1124 30.92 -9.46 34.89
N ALA A 1125 30.52 -10.55 35.54
CA ALA A 1125 30.68 -11.90 35.00
C ALA A 1125 29.85 -12.15 33.74
N VAL A 1126 28.74 -11.41 33.53
CA VAL A 1126 27.85 -11.57 32.36
C VAL A 1126 27.96 -10.37 31.40
N TYR A 1127 28.65 -9.30 31.79
CA TYR A 1127 28.74 -8.11 30.96
C TYR A 1127 29.55 -8.35 29.68
N ILE A 1128 28.97 -7.93 28.56
CA ILE A 1128 29.63 -7.97 27.27
C ILE A 1128 30.61 -6.79 27.21
N LYS A 1129 31.90 -7.09 27.15
CA LYS A 1129 32.97 -6.08 27.08
C LYS A 1129 33.27 -5.73 25.62
N ILE A 1130 32.91 -4.52 25.20
CA ILE A 1130 33.16 -3.99 23.84
C ILE A 1130 34.31 -2.97 23.90
N PRO A 1131 35.30 -2.98 22.98
CA PRO A 1131 36.33 -1.95 22.93
C PRO A 1131 35.73 -0.57 22.64
N LYS A 1132 36.17 0.46 23.37
CA LYS A 1132 35.72 1.84 23.12
C LYS A 1132 36.29 2.38 21.80
N ILE A 1133 35.43 3.10 21.09
CA ILE A 1133 35.77 3.84 19.87
C ILE A 1133 35.60 5.32 20.18
N TYR A 1134 36.68 6.08 20.11
CA TYR A 1134 36.62 7.52 20.30
C TYR A 1134 35.98 8.20 19.07
N PRO A 1135 35.47 9.45 19.21
CA PRO A 1135 34.85 10.18 18.10
C PRO A 1135 35.79 10.41 16.91
N ASN A 1136 37.11 10.36 17.13
CA ASN A 1136 38.14 10.47 16.10
C ASN A 1136 38.39 9.15 15.32
N GLY A 1137 37.65 8.07 15.64
CA GLY A 1137 37.80 6.75 15.02
C GLY A 1137 38.94 5.89 15.58
N THR A 1138 39.66 6.36 16.60
CA THR A 1138 40.75 5.57 17.21
C THR A 1138 40.20 4.53 18.19
N TYR A 1139 40.80 3.33 18.18
CA TYR A 1139 40.45 2.21 19.05
C TYR A 1139 41.23 2.28 20.36
N ALA A 1140 40.52 2.33 21.49
CA ALA A 1140 41.14 2.15 22.81
C ALA A 1140 41.10 0.66 23.18
N ALA A 1141 42.12 -0.11 22.80
CA ALA A 1141 42.18 -1.53 23.16
C ALA A 1141 42.15 -1.81 24.68
N LYS A 1142 42.51 -0.81 25.51
CA LYS A 1142 42.57 -0.93 26.97
C LYS A 1142 41.30 -0.48 27.69
N GLU A 1143 40.46 0.34 27.06
CA GLU A 1143 39.21 0.79 27.67
C GLU A 1143 38.04 0.01 27.11
N LEU A 1144 37.45 -0.83 27.96
CA LEU A 1144 36.31 -1.68 27.61
C LEU A 1144 35.03 -1.07 28.16
N LEU A 1145 33.99 -1.03 27.33
CA LEU A 1145 32.62 -0.72 27.72
C LEU A 1145 31.93 -2.01 28.18
N SER A 1146 31.40 -2.01 29.40
CA SER A 1146 30.60 -3.13 29.95
C SER A 1146 29.11 -2.94 29.63
N LEU A 1147 28.51 -3.91 28.94
CA LEU A 1147 27.09 -3.88 28.57
C LEU A 1147 26.29 -5.00 29.22
N ASP A 1148 25.08 -4.67 29.69
CA ASP A 1148 24.09 -5.67 30.14
C ASP A 1148 23.53 -6.45 28.91
N PRO A 1149 23.63 -7.78 28.90
CA PRO A 1149 23.15 -8.59 27.78
C PRO A 1149 21.63 -8.57 27.59
N ILE A 1150 20.78 -8.46 28.63
CA ILE A 1150 19.32 -8.42 28.44
C ILE A 1150 18.89 -7.07 27.88
N GLU A 1151 19.39 -5.97 28.46
CA GLU A 1151 19.10 -4.63 27.95
C GLU A 1151 19.54 -4.52 26.50
N LEU A 1152 20.75 -4.98 26.18
CA LEU A 1152 21.26 -5.02 24.81
C LEU A 1152 20.39 -5.89 23.90
N MET A 1153 20.03 -7.12 24.31
CA MET A 1153 19.19 -8.02 23.52
C MET A 1153 17.84 -7.40 23.20
N PHE A 1154 17.24 -6.71 24.17
CA PHE A 1154 15.94 -6.07 24.01
C PHE A 1154 16.05 -4.82 23.13
N LEU A 1155 17.03 -3.94 23.36
CA LEU A 1155 17.31 -2.80 22.48
C LEU A 1155 17.57 -3.25 21.04
N LEU A 1156 18.34 -4.32 20.85
CA LEU A 1156 18.56 -4.95 19.54
C LEU A 1156 17.26 -5.53 18.95
N GLY A 1157 16.38 -6.08 19.78
CA GLY A 1157 15.06 -6.55 19.37
C GLY A 1157 14.17 -5.41 18.86
N PHE A 1158 14.08 -4.29 19.59
CA PHE A 1158 13.32 -3.11 19.17
C PHE A 1158 13.94 -2.43 17.96
N ALA A 1159 15.25 -2.25 17.95
CA ALA A 1159 15.99 -1.74 16.81
C ALA A 1159 15.78 -2.63 15.58
N GLY A 1160 15.82 -3.95 15.75
CA GLY A 1160 15.56 -4.94 14.71
C GLY A 1160 14.15 -4.83 14.15
N LEU A 1161 13.12 -4.71 15.01
CA LEU A 1161 11.74 -4.48 14.58
C LEU A 1161 11.60 -3.16 13.81
N LEU A 1162 12.16 -2.06 14.31
CA LEU A 1162 12.12 -0.75 13.66
C LEU A 1162 12.85 -0.75 12.32
N LEU A 1163 14.02 -1.39 12.22
CA LEU A 1163 14.77 -1.55 10.98
C LEU A 1163 14.00 -2.39 9.97
N MET A 1164 13.41 -3.51 10.40
CA MET A 1164 12.54 -4.33 9.54
C MET A 1164 11.37 -3.50 9.00
N GLN A 1165 10.73 -2.71 9.85
CA GLN A 1165 9.63 -1.83 9.46
C GLN A 1165 10.10 -0.74 8.48
N PHE A 1166 11.27 -0.16 8.71
CA PHE A 1166 11.86 0.85 7.83
C PHE A 1166 12.15 0.29 6.43
N PHE A 1167 12.77 -0.88 6.32
CA PHE A 1167 13.01 -1.51 5.00
C PHE A 1167 11.70 -1.91 4.32
N ALA A 1168 10.71 -2.39 5.07
CA ALA A 1168 9.38 -2.65 4.54
C ALA A 1168 8.70 -1.38 4.02
N MET A 1169 8.83 -0.26 4.75
CA MET A 1169 8.34 1.05 4.33
C MET A 1169 9.02 1.51 3.03
N LEU A 1170 10.34 1.40 2.92
CA LEU A 1170 11.07 1.73 1.68
C LEU A 1170 10.54 0.92 0.48
N TYR A 1171 10.41 -0.39 0.66
CA TYR A 1171 9.85 -1.27 -0.36
C TYR A 1171 8.41 -0.86 -0.73
N HIS A 1172 7.56 -0.62 0.27
CA HIS A 1172 6.19 -0.16 0.07
C HIS A 1172 6.12 1.17 -0.68
N ARG A 1173 7.00 2.12 -0.36
CA ARG A 1173 7.05 3.46 -0.96
C ARG A 1173 7.39 3.40 -2.44
N ILE A 1174 8.36 2.58 -2.82
CA ILE A 1174 8.71 2.33 -4.23
C ILE A 1174 7.49 1.80 -4.99
N TYR A 1175 6.77 0.82 -4.42
CA TYR A 1175 5.55 0.28 -5.03
C TYR A 1175 4.41 1.30 -5.10
N THR A 1176 4.29 2.16 -4.10
CA THR A 1176 3.31 3.26 -4.10
C THR A 1176 3.61 4.26 -5.21
N LEU A 1177 4.88 4.64 -5.41
CA LEU A 1177 5.30 5.49 -6.52
C LEU A 1177 5.00 4.85 -7.87
N ILE A 1178 5.31 3.56 -8.04
CA ILE A 1178 4.98 2.81 -9.27
C ILE A 1178 3.48 2.85 -9.53
N HIS A 1179 2.66 2.62 -8.49
CA HIS A 1179 1.20 2.65 -8.60
C HIS A 1179 0.70 4.05 -8.98
N PHE A 1180 1.21 5.09 -8.34
CA PHE A 1180 0.85 6.47 -8.60
C PHE A 1180 1.21 6.93 -10.02
N VAL A 1181 2.43 6.59 -10.49
CA VAL A 1181 2.87 6.90 -11.85
C VAL A 1181 2.03 6.15 -12.89
N ALA A 1182 1.67 4.89 -12.63
CA ALA A 1182 0.77 4.13 -13.48
C ALA A 1182 -0.65 4.71 -13.51
N TYR A 1183 -1.13 5.30 -12.40
CA TYR A 1183 -2.45 5.94 -12.31
C TYR A 1183 -2.52 7.27 -13.10
N ALA A 1184 -1.44 8.07 -13.09
CA ALA A 1184 -1.42 9.43 -13.63
C ALA A 1184 -1.75 9.57 -15.14
N GLU A 1185 -1.55 8.53 -15.98
CA GLU A 1185 -1.98 8.56 -17.40
C GLU A 1185 -3.46 8.28 -17.60
N THR A 1186 -4.12 7.73 -16.60
CA THR A 1186 -5.45 7.11 -16.74
C THR A 1186 -6.57 7.89 -16.08
N GLU A 1187 -6.27 9.01 -15.43
CA GLU A 1187 -7.31 10.03 -15.22
C GLU A 1187 -7.77 10.49 -16.60
N GLU A 1188 -9.00 10.11 -16.98
CA GLU A 1188 -9.65 10.77 -18.09
C GLU A 1188 -9.67 12.26 -17.77
N LYS A 1189 -9.16 13.07 -18.70
CA LYS A 1189 -9.19 14.52 -18.58
C LYS A 1189 -10.64 14.91 -18.31
N ALA A 1190 -10.95 15.34 -17.08
CA ALA A 1190 -12.17 16.09 -16.83
C ALA A 1190 -12.27 17.11 -17.95
N PRO A 1191 -13.39 17.18 -18.71
CA PRO A 1191 -13.48 18.11 -19.81
C PRO A 1191 -13.11 19.47 -19.26
N ARG A 1192 -12.02 20.05 -19.78
CA ARG A 1192 -11.76 21.48 -19.57
C ARG A 1192 -13.05 22.13 -20.03
N LYS A 1193 -13.84 22.67 -19.10
CA LYS A 1193 -14.93 23.58 -19.42
C LYS A 1193 -14.33 24.54 -20.46
N LYS A 1194 -14.83 24.49 -21.69
CA LYS A 1194 -14.51 25.42 -22.79
C LYS A 1194 -14.99 26.84 -22.46
N VAL A 1195 -14.93 27.25 -21.19
CA VAL A 1195 -15.34 28.59 -20.75
C VAL A 1195 -14.31 29.63 -21.20
N ALA A 1196 -13.06 29.24 -21.49
CA ALA A 1196 -12.10 30.15 -22.11
C ALA A 1196 -12.31 30.38 -23.63
N GLN A 1197 -13.22 29.66 -24.30
CA GLN A 1197 -13.49 29.87 -25.73
C GLN A 1197 -14.89 30.41 -26.02
N ILE A 1198 -15.79 30.47 -25.03
CA ILE A 1198 -17.12 31.09 -25.22
C ILE A 1198 -17.11 32.57 -24.79
N VAL A 1199 -16.07 33.02 -24.08
CA VAL A 1199 -15.92 34.45 -23.74
C VAL A 1199 -15.31 35.27 -24.88
N ASP A 1200 -14.58 34.66 -25.82
CA ASP A 1200 -13.96 35.40 -26.93
C ASP A 1200 -14.84 35.47 -28.21
N ASP A 1201 -15.82 34.58 -28.41
CA ASP A 1201 -16.57 34.51 -29.68
C ASP A 1201 -17.98 35.15 -29.65
N ASN A 1202 -18.39 35.79 -28.55
CA ASN A 1202 -19.71 36.46 -28.46
C ASN A 1202 -19.63 37.98 -28.25
N HIS A 1203 -18.55 38.63 -28.68
CA HIS A 1203 -18.48 40.08 -28.82
C HIS A 1203 -18.34 40.48 -30.30
N GLU A 1204 -19.32 40.08 -31.12
CA GLU A 1204 -19.61 40.75 -32.38
C GLU A 1204 -21.09 41.14 -32.42
N THR A 1205 -21.33 42.44 -32.54
CA THR A 1205 -22.57 43.09 -33.00
C THR A 1205 -23.81 43.02 -32.11
N SER A 1206 -23.91 43.99 -31.20
CA SER A 1206 -25.15 44.78 -31.08
C SER A 1206 -24.77 46.17 -30.57
N GLU A 1207 -24.62 47.09 -31.52
CA GLU A 1207 -24.72 48.53 -31.30
C GLU A 1207 -26.12 48.80 -30.73
N ASP A 1208 -26.20 49.28 -29.50
CA ASP A 1208 -27.25 50.22 -29.10
C ASP A 1208 -26.88 50.84 -27.74
N ASP A 1209 -26.96 52.17 -27.73
CA ASP A 1209 -26.50 53.09 -26.71
C ASP A 1209 -27.14 52.85 -25.33
N THR A 1210 -26.32 52.72 -24.28
CA THR A 1210 -26.74 53.20 -22.95
C THR A 1210 -25.54 53.67 -22.13
N ILE A 1211 -25.49 54.99 -21.99
CA ILE A 1211 -24.56 55.81 -21.22
C ILE A 1211 -24.64 55.43 -19.73
N CYS A 1212 -23.54 54.97 -19.13
CA CYS A 1212 -23.40 54.85 -17.67
C CYS A 1212 -22.07 55.48 -17.22
N PHE A 1213 -22.21 56.47 -16.34
CA PHE A 1213 -21.22 57.46 -15.93
C PHE A 1213 -19.93 56.87 -15.32
N GLU A 1214 -18.79 57.26 -15.88
CA GLU A 1214 -17.46 57.05 -15.32
C GLU A 1214 -17.20 58.01 -14.14
N ASN A 1215 -16.68 57.46 -13.03
CA ASN A 1215 -16.34 58.21 -11.82
C ASN A 1215 -14.87 58.74 -11.90
N PRO A 1216 -14.58 60.03 -11.65
CA PRO A 1216 -13.35 60.69 -12.12
C PRO A 1216 -12.08 60.54 -11.24
N TYR A 1217 -12.04 59.64 -10.24
CA TYR A 1217 -10.89 59.58 -9.31
C TYR A 1217 -9.68 58.74 -9.76
N VAL A 1218 -9.66 58.25 -11.01
CA VAL A 1218 -8.55 57.43 -11.54
C VAL A 1218 -7.57 58.24 -12.43
N MET A 1219 -7.65 59.59 -12.42
CA MET A 1219 -6.80 60.45 -13.26
C MET A 1219 -5.57 61.06 -12.55
N THR A 1220 -4.94 60.41 -11.56
CA THR A 1220 -3.76 60.99 -10.87
C THR A 1220 -2.51 60.12 -10.77
N ARG A 1221 -2.37 59.06 -11.60
CA ARG A 1221 -1.09 58.31 -11.65
C ARG A 1221 -0.57 57.93 -13.05
N HIS A 1222 -1.00 58.65 -14.10
CA HIS A 1222 -0.41 58.55 -15.44
C HIS A 1222 0.13 59.88 -16.01
N ILE A 1223 0.52 60.83 -15.16
CA ILE A 1223 1.44 61.92 -15.54
C ILE A 1223 2.71 61.78 -14.72
N THR A 1224 3.58 60.86 -15.16
CA THR A 1224 5.04 60.98 -15.14
C THR A 1224 5.58 59.77 -15.91
N TYR A 1225 6.24 60.03 -17.04
CA TYR A 1225 6.53 59.15 -18.21
C TYR A 1225 5.58 59.36 -19.41
N VAL A 1226 5.09 60.58 -19.59
CA VAL A 1226 5.72 61.62 -20.44
C VAL A 1226 6.05 62.80 -19.51
#